data_AF-A0A8R1DIJ8-F1
#
_entry.id   AF-A0A8R1DIJ8-F1
#
_cell.length_a   1.000
_cell.length_b   1.000
_cell.length_c   1.000
_cell.angle_alpha   90.00
_cell.angle_beta   90.00
_cell.angle_gamma   90.00
#
_symmetry.space_group_name_H-M   'P 1'
#
loop_
_entity.id
_entity.type
_entity.pdbx_description
1 polymer ?
#
loop_
_entity_poly.entity_id
_entity_poly.type
_entity_poly.pdbx_seq_one_letter_code
_entity_poly.pdbx_strand_id
1 'polypeptide(L)'
;LGQEVGYAIRFEDCTSEKTIIKYMTDGILLRECLGDGTLDQYSAIIMDEAHERSLNTDVLFGLLRDVIAKRSDLKLIVTSATMDADKFADFFGGNCPTFTIPGRTFPVELFHARTPVEDYVDASVKQAVTIHLGGMDGDILIFMPGQEDIECTCEMIKEKLGELDEAPPLAVLPIYSQLPSDLQAKIFQRAPGGMRKAIVATNIAETSLTVDGILFVIDPGFCKMKVYNPRIGMDALSIFPISQASGNQRSGRAGRTGPGQCYRLYTERQFKDELLYLQRSTVPEIQRTNLANVVLLLKSLNVDDLLKFHFMDAPPQDNMLNSMYQLWTLGALDNTGQLTPMGRKMVEFPLDPTLSKMLIVSAEMGCSEEVLTIVSMLSVPAIFFRPKGREEEADAKKEKFQVPESDHLTFLNVYLQWRTHKYSAKWCADNYLHVKALKKVREVRAQLKEIMQDLKLPLILHRSGVVAVADELSSVFEDETDENRVTILVQNIVPPFLDGRIVFTKQAQPIIPVVDTTCDMAVAAARGSMAVRRRREVEDRKRAQDKHWELAGSKLGNLMGVKEKADETANPEEDDSGNYKESHQFASHMKDSEAVSDFALEKSIKQQREYLPVFACRQKMMNVIRENNVVIIVGETGSGKTTQLAQYLLEDGFGDSGLIGCTQPRRVAAMSVAKRVADEMGVERNRPTESPENTVFEFCGFGL
;
A
#
# COMPACT_ATOMS: atom_id res chain seq x y z
N LEU A 1 13.50 19.04 -16.04
CA LEU A 1 13.47 18.23 -14.79
C LEU A 1 14.78 18.45 -14.02
N GLY A 2 14.72 18.70 -12.71
CA GLY A 2 15.85 19.13 -11.88
C GLY A 2 16.19 20.62 -11.97
N GLN A 3 15.44 21.38 -12.77
CA GLN A 3 15.47 22.84 -12.86
C GLN A 3 14.17 23.37 -12.27
N GLU A 4 13.31 24.08 -13.02
CA GLU A 4 12.02 24.63 -12.54
C GLU A 4 11.09 23.60 -11.89
N VAL A 5 11.10 22.36 -12.39
CA VAL A 5 10.41 21.22 -11.78
C VAL A 5 11.44 20.22 -11.27
N GLY A 6 11.36 19.88 -9.99
CA GLY A 6 12.21 18.88 -9.36
C GLY A 6 11.40 17.85 -8.58
N TYR A 7 12.08 16.79 -8.12
CA TYR A 7 11.51 15.86 -7.16
C TYR A 7 12.48 15.48 -6.05
N ALA A 8 11.96 15.17 -4.87
CA ALA A 8 12.74 14.68 -3.74
C ALA A 8 12.08 13.46 -3.09
N ILE A 9 12.79 12.34 -3.05
CA ILE A 9 12.35 11.10 -2.42
C ILE A 9 13.45 10.57 -1.49
N ARG A 10 13.12 9.62 -0.61
CA ARG A 10 14.13 9.02 0.27
C ARG A 10 15.28 8.45 -0.55
N PHE A 11 16.49 8.92 -0.23
CA PHE A 11 17.75 8.55 -0.86
C PHE A 11 17.95 9.01 -2.31
N GLU A 12 17.18 9.99 -2.79
CA GLU A 12 17.31 10.54 -4.15
C GLU A 12 16.67 11.93 -4.25
N ASP A 13 17.47 12.95 -4.57
CA ASP A 13 17.01 14.34 -4.71
C ASP A 13 17.41 14.87 -6.09
N CYS A 14 16.43 15.35 -6.85
CA CYS A 14 16.58 15.95 -8.17
C CYS A 14 15.97 17.36 -8.14
N THR A 15 16.52 18.22 -7.29
CA THR A 15 16.18 19.64 -7.16
C THR A 15 17.42 20.53 -7.35
N SER A 16 17.21 21.81 -7.63
CA SER A 16 18.27 22.82 -7.69
C SER A 16 17.74 24.17 -7.18
N GLU A 17 18.60 25.18 -7.08
CA GLU A 17 18.20 26.56 -6.72
C GLU A 17 17.16 27.16 -7.68
N LYS A 18 17.04 26.63 -8.90
CA LYS A 18 16.04 27.04 -9.89
C LYS A 18 14.70 26.33 -9.73
N THR A 19 14.59 25.35 -8.83
CA THR A 19 13.34 24.62 -8.64
C THR A 19 12.28 25.52 -8.04
N ILE A 20 11.09 25.49 -8.61
CA ILE A 20 9.92 26.25 -8.14
C ILE A 20 8.81 25.26 -7.76
N ILE A 21 8.58 24.23 -8.59
CA ILE A 21 7.65 23.13 -8.28
C ILE A 21 8.46 21.92 -7.83
N LYS A 22 8.22 21.47 -6.58
CA LYS A 22 8.90 20.33 -5.99
C LYS A 22 7.89 19.23 -5.66
N TYR A 23 8.00 18.11 -6.37
CA TYR A 23 7.24 16.90 -6.04
C TYR A 23 8.02 16.04 -5.05
N MET A 24 7.43 15.64 -3.94
CA MET A 24 8.16 14.87 -2.93
C MET A 24 7.31 13.80 -2.27
N THR A 25 7.96 12.84 -1.61
CA THR A 25 7.22 11.92 -0.75
C THR A 25 6.84 12.60 0.56
N ASP A 26 5.71 12.23 1.17
CA ASP A 26 5.25 12.76 2.47
C ASP A 26 6.35 12.75 3.54
N GLY A 27 7.14 11.67 3.59
CA GLY A 27 8.24 11.52 4.55
C GLY A 27 9.43 12.46 4.32
N ILE A 28 9.59 13.05 3.13
CA ILE A 28 10.60 14.08 2.85
C ILE A 28 10.12 15.42 3.40
N LEU A 29 8.88 15.82 3.10
CA LEU A 29 8.32 17.06 3.67
C LEU A 29 8.30 16.99 5.21
N LEU A 30 7.94 15.84 5.76
CA LEU A 30 7.98 15.61 7.20
C LEU A 30 9.39 15.75 7.80
N ARG A 31 10.44 15.38 7.06
CA ARG A 31 11.84 15.62 7.48
C ARG A 31 12.21 17.09 7.35
N GLU A 32 11.74 17.78 6.33
CA GLU A 32 11.97 19.22 6.20
C GLU A 32 11.32 20.00 7.33
N CYS A 33 10.17 19.56 7.84
CA CYS A 33 9.58 20.09 9.07
C CYS A 33 10.49 19.96 10.30
N LEU A 34 11.43 19.01 10.33
CA LEU A 34 12.40 18.87 11.42
C LEU A 34 13.47 19.96 11.38
N GLY A 35 13.94 20.30 10.18
CA GLY A 35 14.93 21.35 9.99
C GLY A 35 14.31 22.74 10.10
N ASP A 36 13.12 22.91 9.54
CA ASP A 36 12.36 24.15 9.50
C ASP A 36 10.90 23.88 9.90
N GLY A 37 10.57 24.18 11.16
CA GLY A 37 9.24 23.98 11.71
C GLY A 37 8.17 24.96 11.19
N THR A 38 8.54 26.02 10.47
CA THR A 38 7.59 26.97 9.85
C THR A 38 7.50 26.82 8.33
N LEU A 39 8.37 26.00 7.73
CA LEU A 39 8.38 25.70 6.30
C LEU A 39 8.50 26.97 5.44
N ASP A 40 9.35 27.90 5.84
CA ASP A 40 9.49 29.27 5.28
C ASP A 40 9.80 29.26 3.78
N GLN A 41 10.47 28.21 3.30
CA GLN A 41 10.77 28.02 1.88
C GLN A 41 9.54 27.78 0.99
N TYR A 42 8.38 27.42 1.56
CA TYR A 42 7.16 27.12 0.80
C TYR A 42 6.14 28.25 0.89
N SER A 43 5.51 28.56 -0.24
CA SER A 43 4.35 29.47 -0.34
C SER A 43 3.03 28.69 -0.44
N ALA A 44 3.07 27.50 -1.05
CA ALA A 44 1.94 26.59 -1.14
C ALA A 44 2.37 25.13 -0.99
N ILE A 45 1.57 24.36 -0.27
CA ILE A 45 1.75 22.91 -0.10
C ILE A 45 0.49 22.20 -0.58
N ILE A 46 0.66 21.28 -1.51
CA ILE A 46 -0.39 20.36 -1.99
C ILE A 46 -0.15 19.00 -1.33
N MET A 47 -1.10 18.57 -0.50
CA MET A 47 -1.17 17.23 0.07
C MET A 47 -2.00 16.33 -0.84
N ASP A 48 -1.34 15.59 -1.74
CA ASP A 48 -2.03 14.78 -2.74
C ASP A 48 -2.32 13.35 -2.31
N GLU A 49 -3.35 12.77 -2.92
CA GLU A 49 -3.84 11.43 -2.63
C GLU A 49 -4.11 11.20 -1.12
N ALA A 50 -4.61 12.23 -0.42
CA ALA A 50 -4.85 12.22 1.02
C ALA A 50 -5.76 11.09 1.53
N HIS A 51 -6.53 10.48 0.63
CA HIS A 51 -7.37 9.31 0.91
C HIS A 51 -6.58 8.02 1.13
N GLU A 52 -5.29 7.94 0.73
CA GLU A 52 -4.46 6.77 1.05
C GLU A 52 -4.16 6.68 2.57
N ARG A 53 -4.30 7.79 3.32
CA ARG A 53 -4.14 7.86 4.79
C ARG A 53 -2.86 7.15 5.28
N SER A 54 -1.74 7.50 4.64
CA SER A 54 -0.40 7.01 4.99
C SER A 54 0.01 7.54 6.37
N LEU A 55 0.91 6.80 7.04
CA LEU A 55 1.42 7.19 8.36
C LEU A 55 2.02 8.60 8.36
N ASN A 56 2.83 8.91 7.34
CA ASN A 56 3.49 10.21 7.23
C ASN A 56 2.51 11.33 6.90
N THR A 57 1.50 11.07 6.06
CA THR A 57 0.44 12.04 5.73
C THR A 57 -0.34 12.45 6.99
N ASP A 58 -0.74 11.49 7.84
CA ASP A 58 -1.50 11.79 9.05
C ASP A 58 -0.70 12.60 10.08
N VAL A 59 0.59 12.28 10.26
CA VAL A 59 1.49 13.06 11.11
C VAL A 59 1.66 14.47 10.56
N LEU A 60 1.85 14.59 9.25
CA LEU A 60 2.05 15.86 8.57
C LEU A 60 0.79 16.75 8.66
N PHE A 61 -0.43 16.19 8.61
CA PHE A 61 -1.65 16.96 8.86
C PHE A 61 -1.67 17.58 10.26
N GLY A 62 -1.27 16.83 11.29
CA GLY A 62 -1.16 17.35 12.65
C GLY A 62 -0.18 18.52 12.74
N LEU A 63 1.00 18.41 12.10
CA LEU A 63 2.01 19.47 12.09
C LEU A 63 1.57 20.69 11.28
N LEU A 64 1.05 20.47 10.07
CA LEU A 64 0.63 21.56 9.17
C LEU A 64 -0.53 22.37 9.75
N ARG A 65 -1.42 21.74 10.53
CA ARG A 65 -2.47 22.46 11.27
C ARG A 65 -1.89 23.54 12.18
N ASP A 66 -0.82 23.21 12.90
CA ASP A 66 -0.14 24.16 13.79
C ASP A 66 0.67 25.22 13.00
N VAL A 67 1.25 24.85 11.86
CA VAL A 67 1.97 25.78 10.97
C VAL A 67 1.00 26.81 10.36
N ILE A 68 -0.14 26.38 9.85
CA ILE A 68 -1.14 27.27 9.21
C ILE A 68 -1.76 28.23 10.21
N ALA A 69 -1.92 27.81 11.47
CA ALA A 69 -2.35 28.70 12.54
C ALA A 69 -1.33 29.84 12.81
N LYS A 70 -0.05 29.62 12.52
CA LYS A 70 1.04 30.61 12.68
C LYS A 70 1.31 31.41 11.40
N ARG A 71 1.19 30.78 10.23
CA ARG A 71 1.49 31.34 8.91
C ARG A 71 0.23 31.50 8.08
N SER A 72 -0.29 32.72 8.07
CA SER A 72 -1.45 33.09 7.26
C SER A 72 -1.15 33.24 5.77
N ASP A 73 0.12 33.36 5.40
CA ASP A 73 0.62 33.47 4.03
C ASP A 73 0.71 32.11 3.32
N LEU A 74 0.92 31.03 4.07
CA LEU A 74 1.03 29.67 3.53
C LEU A 74 -0.35 29.13 3.10
N LYS A 75 -0.42 28.61 1.87
CA LYS A 75 -1.62 27.93 1.35
C LYS A 75 -1.48 26.42 1.44
N LEU A 76 -2.43 25.75 2.10
CA LEU A 76 -2.55 24.30 2.13
C LEU A 76 -3.71 23.84 1.23
N ILE A 77 -3.40 22.98 0.26
CA ILE A 77 -4.39 22.34 -0.58
C ILE A 77 -4.37 20.84 -0.33
N VAL A 78 -5.49 20.26 0.11
CA VAL A 78 -5.63 18.82 0.33
C VAL A 78 -6.42 18.22 -0.83
N THR A 79 -5.81 17.36 -1.63
CA THR A 79 -6.49 16.71 -2.76
C THR A 79 -6.85 15.26 -2.43
N SER A 80 -8.09 14.88 -2.71
CA SER A 80 -8.62 13.54 -2.45
C SER A 80 -9.45 13.02 -3.63
N ALA A 81 -9.43 11.70 -3.83
CA ALA A 81 -10.29 11.01 -4.79
C ALA A 81 -11.64 10.57 -4.20
N THR A 82 -11.79 10.60 -2.87
CA THR A 82 -12.98 10.11 -2.16
C THR A 82 -13.85 11.25 -1.65
N MET A 83 -15.15 10.95 -1.46
CA MET A 83 -16.15 11.92 -0.97
C MET A 83 -16.09 12.20 0.54
N ASP A 84 -15.16 11.59 1.29
CA ASP A 84 -14.98 11.84 2.74
C ASP A 84 -14.25 13.17 3.03
N ALA A 85 -14.57 14.22 2.28
CA ALA A 85 -14.00 15.56 2.42
C ALA A 85 -14.35 16.22 3.76
N ASP A 86 -15.53 15.89 4.30
CA ASP A 86 -16.04 16.48 5.54
C ASP A 86 -15.09 16.22 6.73
N LYS A 87 -14.51 15.02 6.82
CA LYS A 87 -13.53 14.71 7.88
C LYS A 87 -12.29 15.59 7.81
N PHE A 88 -11.80 15.86 6.60
CA PHE A 88 -10.67 16.77 6.41
C PHE A 88 -11.07 18.20 6.77
N ALA A 89 -12.27 18.62 6.40
CA ALA A 89 -12.77 19.96 6.69
C ALA A 89 -12.90 20.18 8.20
N ASP A 90 -13.52 19.22 8.90
CA ASP A 90 -13.68 19.23 10.35
C ASP A 90 -12.33 19.28 11.08
N PHE A 91 -11.35 18.50 10.62
CA PHE A 91 -10.01 18.46 11.21
C PHE A 91 -9.30 19.83 11.19
N PHE A 92 -9.46 20.59 10.10
CA PHE A 92 -8.87 21.93 9.94
C PHE A 92 -9.77 23.07 10.47
N GLY A 93 -10.81 22.76 11.25
CA GLY A 93 -11.64 23.75 11.94
C GLY A 93 -13.05 23.93 11.37
N GLY A 94 -13.53 22.99 10.54
CA GLY A 94 -14.92 22.90 10.07
C GLY A 94 -15.36 23.93 9.03
N ASN A 95 -14.59 25.00 8.83
CA ASN A 95 -14.89 26.09 7.89
C ASN A 95 -14.04 26.05 6.62
N CYS A 96 -13.42 24.91 6.31
CA CYS A 96 -12.60 24.76 5.12
C CYS A 96 -13.50 24.48 3.91
N PRO A 97 -13.42 25.28 2.83
CA PRO A 97 -14.22 25.04 1.65
C PRO A 97 -13.80 23.74 0.94
N THR A 98 -14.80 22.94 0.61
CA THR A 98 -14.65 21.76 -0.24
C THR A 98 -15.02 22.10 -1.67
N PHE A 99 -14.08 21.90 -2.59
CA PHE A 99 -14.27 22.13 -4.02
C PHE A 99 -14.29 20.80 -4.78
N THR A 100 -15.42 20.47 -5.40
CA THR A 100 -15.57 19.23 -6.17
C THR A 100 -15.34 19.47 -7.65
N ILE A 101 -14.37 18.77 -8.23
CA ILE A 101 -14.13 18.71 -9.67
C ILE A 101 -15.05 17.63 -10.25
N PRO A 102 -15.93 17.96 -11.21
CA PRO A 102 -16.81 16.98 -11.84
C PRO A 102 -15.98 15.89 -12.54
N GLY A 103 -16.36 14.63 -12.30
CA GLY A 103 -15.79 13.48 -12.99
C GLY A 103 -16.18 13.44 -14.48
N ARG A 104 -15.43 12.66 -15.25
CA ARG A 104 -15.76 12.29 -16.65
C ARG A 104 -15.93 10.78 -16.82
N THR A 105 -16.14 10.08 -15.71
CA THR A 105 -16.35 8.64 -15.76
C THR A 105 -17.66 8.33 -16.47
N PHE A 106 -17.57 7.39 -17.39
CA PHE A 106 -18.72 6.76 -18.02
C PHE A 106 -19.41 5.85 -16.99
N PRO A 107 -20.72 5.60 -17.16
CA PRO A 107 -21.44 4.69 -16.27
C PRO A 107 -20.82 3.29 -16.29
N VAL A 108 -20.72 2.68 -15.10
CA VAL A 108 -20.24 1.31 -14.91
C VAL A 108 -21.37 0.45 -14.40
N GLU A 109 -21.71 -0.60 -15.13
CA GLU A 109 -22.68 -1.61 -14.67
C GLU A 109 -22.04 -2.51 -13.62
N LEU A 110 -22.71 -2.69 -12.48
CA LEU A 110 -22.21 -3.48 -11.36
C LEU A 110 -22.94 -4.83 -11.31
N PHE A 111 -22.16 -5.91 -11.32
CA PHE A 111 -22.64 -7.27 -11.12
C PHE A 111 -22.11 -7.82 -9.80
N HIS A 112 -23.00 -8.39 -8.99
CA HIS A 112 -22.65 -9.04 -7.72
C HIS A 112 -22.85 -10.55 -7.81
N ALA A 113 -21.96 -11.31 -7.15
CA ALA A 113 -22.17 -12.74 -6.98
C ALA A 113 -23.48 -13.02 -6.22
N ARG A 114 -24.19 -14.08 -6.60
CA ARG A 114 -25.45 -14.47 -5.93
C ARG A 114 -25.20 -15.15 -4.59
N THR A 115 -24.07 -15.85 -4.47
CA THR A 115 -23.64 -16.57 -3.27
C THR A 115 -22.19 -16.21 -2.93
N PRO A 116 -21.79 -16.28 -1.65
CA PRO A 116 -20.39 -16.14 -1.27
C PRO A 116 -19.50 -17.12 -2.05
N VAL A 117 -18.37 -16.62 -2.55
CA VAL A 117 -17.39 -17.40 -3.30
C VAL A 117 -16.30 -17.87 -2.34
N GLU A 118 -16.04 -19.19 -2.31
CA GLU A 118 -14.99 -19.77 -1.47
C GLU A 118 -13.60 -19.59 -2.08
N ASP A 119 -13.45 -19.94 -3.37
CA ASP A 119 -12.22 -19.76 -4.14
C ASP A 119 -12.34 -18.57 -5.08
N TYR A 120 -11.80 -17.44 -4.64
CA TYR A 120 -11.82 -16.20 -5.41
C TYR A 120 -10.86 -16.21 -6.60
N VAL A 121 -9.82 -17.05 -6.61
CA VAL A 121 -8.88 -17.17 -7.73
C VAL A 121 -9.57 -17.90 -8.87
N ASP A 122 -10.09 -19.10 -8.63
CA ASP A 122 -10.78 -19.87 -9.67
C ASP A 122 -12.02 -19.14 -10.21
N ALA A 123 -12.80 -18.49 -9.33
CA ALA A 123 -13.94 -17.69 -9.75
C ALA A 123 -13.52 -16.49 -10.64
N SER A 124 -12.42 -15.82 -10.32
CA SER A 124 -11.89 -14.73 -11.16
C SER A 124 -11.45 -15.23 -12.52
N VAL A 125 -10.77 -16.38 -12.58
CA VAL A 125 -10.36 -17.02 -13.84
C VAL A 125 -11.58 -17.37 -14.69
N LYS A 126 -12.59 -18.02 -14.10
CA LYS A 126 -13.85 -18.37 -14.80
C LYS A 126 -14.55 -17.14 -15.36
N GLN A 127 -14.63 -16.07 -14.57
CA GLN A 127 -15.24 -14.81 -15.01
C GLN A 127 -14.43 -14.17 -16.14
N ALA A 128 -13.09 -14.16 -16.06
CA ALA A 128 -12.22 -13.60 -17.10
C ALA A 128 -12.37 -14.33 -18.44
N VAL A 129 -12.39 -15.66 -18.42
CA VAL A 129 -12.62 -16.50 -19.61
C VAL A 129 -14.01 -16.25 -20.18
N THR A 130 -15.04 -16.13 -19.33
CA THR A 130 -16.42 -15.84 -19.76
C THR A 130 -16.52 -14.49 -20.48
N ILE A 131 -15.88 -13.44 -19.94
CA ILE A 131 -15.85 -12.10 -20.56
C ILE A 131 -15.09 -12.15 -21.89
N HIS A 132 -13.97 -12.87 -21.94
CA HIS A 132 -13.15 -13.00 -23.16
C HIS A 132 -13.90 -13.69 -24.30
N LEU A 133 -14.61 -14.77 -23.99
CA LEU A 133 -15.42 -15.52 -24.97
C LEU A 133 -16.76 -14.84 -25.29
N GLY A 134 -17.21 -13.88 -24.47
CA GLY A 134 -18.48 -13.17 -24.64
C GLY A 134 -18.54 -12.19 -25.82
N GLY A 135 -17.44 -12.00 -26.57
CA GLY A 135 -17.42 -11.25 -27.83
C GLY A 135 -17.50 -9.71 -27.72
N MET A 136 -17.54 -9.14 -26.51
CA MET A 136 -17.54 -7.68 -26.30
C MET A 136 -16.13 -7.13 -26.23
N ASP A 137 -15.77 -6.12 -27.03
CA ASP A 137 -14.44 -5.51 -27.01
C ASP A 137 -14.13 -4.79 -25.69
N GLY A 138 -12.83 -4.73 -25.34
CA GLY A 138 -12.35 -4.06 -24.14
C GLY A 138 -11.39 -4.92 -23.31
N ASP A 139 -10.41 -4.27 -22.69
CA ASP A 139 -9.43 -4.94 -21.83
C ASP A 139 -10.01 -5.26 -20.45
N ILE A 140 -9.47 -6.32 -19.83
CA ILE A 140 -9.90 -6.85 -18.54
C ILE A 140 -8.86 -6.47 -17.49
N LEU A 141 -9.31 -5.95 -16.35
CA LEU A 141 -8.50 -5.73 -15.15
C LEU A 141 -9.01 -6.64 -14.01
N ILE A 142 -8.13 -7.49 -13.50
CA ILE A 142 -8.41 -8.42 -12.40
C ILE A 142 -7.62 -7.99 -11.18
N PHE A 143 -8.28 -7.80 -10.04
CA PHE A 143 -7.60 -7.51 -8.78
C PHE A 143 -7.22 -8.80 -8.06
N MET A 144 -5.99 -8.89 -7.54
CA MET A 144 -5.50 -10.00 -6.73
C MET A 144 -4.67 -9.48 -5.55
N PRO A 145 -4.68 -10.16 -4.38
CA PRO A 145 -4.06 -9.61 -3.17
C PRO A 145 -2.53 -9.72 -3.16
N GLY A 146 -1.93 -10.76 -3.74
CA GLY A 146 -0.48 -10.99 -3.71
C GLY A 146 0.12 -11.48 -5.03
N GLN A 147 1.46 -11.56 -5.06
CA GLN A 147 2.21 -12.06 -6.22
C GLN A 147 1.85 -13.51 -6.55
N GLU A 148 1.77 -14.38 -5.54
CA GLU A 148 1.44 -15.80 -5.71
C GLU A 148 0.06 -15.96 -6.38
N ASP A 149 -0.95 -15.22 -5.90
CA ASP A 149 -2.30 -15.22 -6.47
C ASP A 149 -2.31 -14.69 -7.90
N ILE A 150 -1.54 -13.63 -8.18
CA ILE A 150 -1.42 -13.05 -9.52
C ILE A 150 -0.83 -14.06 -10.50
N GLU A 151 0.29 -14.69 -10.15
CA GLU A 151 0.97 -15.65 -11.02
C GLU A 151 0.10 -16.89 -11.25
N CYS A 152 -0.52 -17.41 -10.19
CA CYS A 152 -1.46 -18.53 -10.27
C CYS A 152 -2.63 -18.20 -11.20
N THR A 153 -3.27 -17.04 -11.02
CA THR A 153 -4.36 -16.57 -11.89
C THR A 153 -3.90 -16.47 -13.35
N CYS A 154 -2.70 -15.93 -13.60
CA CYS A 154 -2.16 -15.79 -14.94
C CYS A 154 -1.91 -17.15 -15.62
N GLU A 155 -1.38 -18.11 -14.88
CA GLU A 155 -1.12 -19.48 -15.34
C GLU A 155 -2.45 -20.19 -15.64
N MET A 156 -3.41 -20.16 -14.72
CA MET A 156 -4.73 -20.79 -14.88
C MET A 156 -5.55 -20.22 -16.04
N ILE A 157 -5.48 -18.91 -16.31
CA ILE A 157 -6.13 -18.31 -17.49
C ILE A 157 -5.53 -18.89 -18.78
N LYS A 158 -4.21 -19.00 -18.86
CA LYS A 158 -3.53 -19.54 -20.05
C LYS A 158 -3.83 -21.01 -20.25
N GLU A 159 -3.86 -21.80 -19.17
CA GLU A 159 -4.21 -23.22 -19.20
C GLU A 159 -5.63 -23.44 -19.71
N LYS A 160 -6.63 -22.78 -19.10
CA LYS A 160 -8.04 -22.92 -19.52
C LYS A 160 -8.29 -22.43 -20.95
N LEU A 161 -7.54 -21.43 -21.44
CA LEU A 161 -7.61 -21.01 -22.85
C LEU A 161 -6.93 -21.99 -23.79
N GLY A 162 -5.90 -22.71 -23.33
CA GLY A 162 -5.22 -23.75 -24.10
C GLY A 162 -6.03 -25.04 -24.26
N GLU A 163 -6.95 -25.32 -23.33
CA GLU A 163 -7.90 -26.45 -23.40
C GLU A 163 -9.05 -26.22 -24.38
N LEU A 164 -9.29 -24.97 -24.80
CA LEU A 164 -10.39 -24.61 -25.68
C LEU A 164 -9.93 -24.59 -27.14
N ASP A 165 -10.57 -25.40 -27.99
CA ASP A 165 -10.40 -25.34 -29.44
C ASP A 165 -10.94 -23.99 -29.98
N GLU A 166 -10.15 -23.29 -30.79
CA GLU A 166 -10.49 -22.00 -31.44
C GLU A 166 -10.69 -20.77 -30.53
N ALA A 167 -10.08 -20.71 -29.34
CA ALA A 167 -10.14 -19.51 -28.50
C ALA A 167 -9.35 -18.31 -29.11
N PRO A 168 -9.92 -17.09 -29.12
CA PRO A 168 -9.18 -15.89 -29.52
C PRO A 168 -7.94 -15.65 -28.62
N PRO A 169 -6.83 -15.12 -29.16
CA PRO A 169 -5.64 -14.88 -28.37
C PRO A 169 -5.89 -13.82 -27.29
N LEU A 170 -5.40 -14.07 -26.07
CA LEU A 170 -5.48 -13.15 -24.92
C LEU A 170 -4.07 -12.88 -24.37
N ALA A 171 -3.71 -11.60 -24.27
CA ALA A 171 -2.46 -11.19 -23.64
C ALA A 171 -2.65 -11.07 -22.11
N VAL A 172 -2.18 -12.06 -21.36
CA VAL A 172 -2.25 -12.07 -19.89
C VAL A 172 -0.98 -11.45 -19.28
N LEU A 173 -1.12 -10.34 -18.56
CA LEU A 173 -0.01 -9.53 -18.04
C LEU A 173 -0.13 -9.31 -16.52
N PRO A 174 0.87 -9.74 -15.72
CA PRO A 174 0.87 -9.50 -14.27
C PRO A 174 1.41 -8.10 -13.92
N ILE A 175 0.92 -7.51 -12.84
CA ILE A 175 1.52 -6.32 -12.22
C ILE A 175 1.45 -6.35 -10.68
N TYR A 176 2.62 -6.24 -10.05
CA TYR A 176 2.82 -6.12 -8.62
C TYR A 176 4.11 -5.34 -8.32
N SER A 177 4.26 -4.86 -7.07
CA SER A 177 5.31 -3.89 -6.70
C SER A 177 6.74 -4.33 -7.00
N GLN A 178 7.03 -5.63 -6.93
CA GLN A 178 8.38 -6.19 -7.14
C GLN A 178 8.70 -6.46 -8.62
N LEU A 179 7.73 -6.32 -9.52
CA LEU A 179 7.93 -6.63 -10.94
C LEU A 179 8.95 -5.67 -11.58
N PRO A 180 9.90 -6.15 -12.41
CA PRO A 180 10.84 -5.28 -13.11
C PRO A 180 10.15 -4.20 -13.97
N SER A 181 10.72 -2.99 -13.99
CA SER A 181 10.17 -1.83 -14.72
C SER A 181 9.89 -2.10 -16.20
N ASP A 182 10.72 -2.91 -16.85
CA ASP A 182 10.59 -3.23 -18.27
C ASP A 182 9.34 -4.08 -18.55
N LEU A 183 8.96 -4.96 -17.60
CA LEU A 183 7.74 -5.75 -17.66
C LEU A 183 6.52 -4.91 -17.26
N GLN A 184 6.67 -4.01 -16.27
CA GLN A 184 5.61 -3.05 -15.94
C GLN A 184 5.28 -2.16 -17.14
N ALA A 185 6.28 -1.71 -17.90
CA ALA A 185 6.06 -0.86 -19.07
C ALA A 185 5.21 -1.53 -20.17
N LYS A 186 5.25 -2.87 -20.28
CA LYS A 186 4.49 -3.63 -21.29
C LYS A 186 2.98 -3.50 -21.13
N ILE A 187 2.48 -3.22 -19.93
CA ILE A 187 1.03 -3.10 -19.69
C ILE A 187 0.42 -1.89 -20.40
N PHE A 188 1.21 -0.83 -20.58
CA PHE A 188 0.79 0.41 -21.23
C PHE A 188 0.87 0.34 -22.75
N GLN A 189 1.60 -0.64 -23.28
CA GLN A 189 1.69 -0.85 -24.72
C GLN A 189 0.40 -1.50 -25.23
N ARG A 190 0.03 -1.21 -26.48
CA ARG A 190 -1.03 -1.97 -27.16
C ARG A 190 -0.54 -3.39 -27.40
N ALA A 191 -1.44 -4.36 -27.23
CA ALA A 191 -1.06 -5.73 -27.49
C ALA A 191 -0.81 -5.93 -29.00
N PRO A 192 0.20 -6.75 -29.38
CA PRO A 192 0.47 -7.05 -30.78
C PRO A 192 -0.76 -7.64 -31.47
N GLY A 193 -1.08 -7.18 -32.68
CA GLY A 193 -2.18 -7.75 -33.48
C GLY A 193 -3.60 -7.41 -32.99
N GLY A 194 -3.77 -6.43 -32.10
CA GLY A 194 -5.10 -6.00 -31.63
C GLY A 194 -5.79 -6.98 -30.68
N MET A 195 -5.04 -7.94 -30.12
CA MET A 195 -5.57 -8.88 -29.14
C MET A 195 -5.98 -8.18 -27.83
N ARG A 196 -6.98 -8.74 -27.15
CA ARG A 196 -7.40 -8.26 -25.82
C ARG A 196 -6.30 -8.43 -24.79
N LYS A 197 -6.19 -7.51 -23.84
CA LYS A 197 -5.33 -7.66 -22.65
C LYS A 197 -6.15 -8.06 -21.44
N ALA A 198 -5.62 -8.99 -20.66
CA ALA A 198 -6.07 -9.29 -19.30
C ALA A 198 -4.92 -8.95 -18.33
N ILE A 199 -5.11 -7.89 -17.55
CA ILE A 199 -4.13 -7.41 -16.59
C ILE A 199 -4.52 -7.92 -15.21
N VAL A 200 -3.62 -8.64 -14.55
CA VAL A 200 -3.83 -9.15 -13.19
C VAL A 200 -2.97 -8.34 -12.24
N ALA A 201 -3.60 -7.58 -11.35
CA ALA A 201 -2.97 -6.49 -10.62
C ALA A 201 -3.25 -6.53 -9.11
N THR A 202 -2.30 -6.04 -8.31
CA THR A 202 -2.59 -5.65 -6.92
C THR A 202 -3.35 -4.32 -6.85
N ASN A 203 -3.57 -3.81 -5.64
CA ASN A 203 -4.06 -2.45 -5.37
C ASN A 203 -3.20 -1.32 -5.98
N ILE A 204 -2.08 -1.61 -6.65
CA ILE A 204 -1.39 -0.63 -7.52
C ILE A 204 -2.33 -0.07 -8.59
N ALA A 205 -3.21 -0.90 -9.15
CA ALA A 205 -4.15 -0.48 -10.18
C ALA A 205 -5.34 0.34 -9.62
N GLU A 206 -5.55 0.33 -8.31
CA GLU A 206 -6.69 0.97 -7.62
C GLU A 206 -6.60 2.49 -7.60
N THR A 207 -5.40 3.07 -7.43
CA THR A 207 -5.15 4.52 -7.39
C THR A 207 -4.13 4.92 -8.46
N SER A 208 -2.91 4.39 -8.35
CA SER A 208 -1.70 4.92 -9.00
C SER A 208 -1.50 4.60 -10.49
N LEU A 209 -2.33 3.74 -11.09
CA LEU A 209 -2.13 3.32 -12.48
C LEU A 209 -3.36 3.56 -13.35
N THR A 210 -3.22 4.34 -14.42
CA THR A 210 -4.23 4.48 -15.47
C THR A 210 -3.79 3.65 -16.67
N VAL A 211 -4.42 2.49 -16.87
CA VAL A 211 -4.26 1.74 -18.12
C VAL A 211 -5.46 2.04 -19.00
N ASP A 212 -5.18 2.51 -20.21
CA ASP A 212 -6.21 2.85 -21.18
C ASP A 212 -6.80 1.57 -21.81
N GLY A 213 -8.08 1.61 -22.16
CA GLY A 213 -8.77 0.49 -22.82
C GLY A 213 -9.44 -0.51 -21.89
N ILE A 214 -9.30 -0.35 -20.57
CA ILE A 214 -10.03 -1.19 -19.60
C ILE A 214 -11.53 -0.84 -19.66
N LEU A 215 -12.36 -1.84 -19.96
CA LEU A 215 -13.82 -1.78 -19.87
C LEU A 215 -14.40 -2.81 -18.91
N PHE A 216 -13.64 -3.85 -18.57
CA PHE A 216 -14.07 -4.91 -17.66
C PHE A 216 -13.20 -4.97 -16.42
N VAL A 217 -13.83 -4.93 -15.25
CA VAL A 217 -13.15 -5.12 -13.96
C VAL A 217 -13.67 -6.37 -13.27
N ILE A 218 -12.77 -7.21 -12.76
CA ILE A 218 -13.10 -8.34 -11.88
C ILE A 218 -12.51 -8.04 -10.50
N ASP A 219 -13.37 -7.93 -9.50
CA ASP A 219 -13.01 -7.61 -8.12
C ASP A 219 -13.39 -8.75 -7.17
N PRO A 220 -12.42 -9.54 -6.69
CA PRO A 220 -12.67 -10.55 -5.66
C PRO A 220 -12.92 -9.96 -4.28
N GLY A 221 -12.66 -8.67 -4.06
CA GLY A 221 -12.96 -8.00 -2.79
C GLY A 221 -11.89 -8.15 -1.71
N PHE A 222 -10.66 -8.55 -2.07
CA PHE A 222 -9.55 -8.71 -1.12
C PHE A 222 -8.37 -7.78 -1.41
N CYS A 223 -7.59 -7.47 -0.37
CA CYS A 223 -6.29 -6.80 -0.44
C CYS A 223 -5.36 -7.30 0.66
N LYS A 224 -4.04 -7.17 0.45
CA LYS A 224 -3.05 -7.46 1.49
C LYS A 224 -2.72 -6.18 2.25
N MET A 225 -2.82 -6.22 3.57
CA MET A 225 -2.60 -5.07 4.44
C MET A 225 -1.58 -5.39 5.54
N LYS A 226 -0.78 -4.40 5.89
CA LYS A 226 0.15 -4.47 7.02
C LYS A 226 -0.63 -4.26 8.31
N VAL A 227 -0.48 -5.18 9.26
CA VAL A 227 -1.11 -5.15 10.58
C VAL A 227 -0.08 -5.40 11.65
N TYR A 228 0.01 -4.47 12.59
CA TYR A 228 0.85 -4.56 13.76
C TYR A 228 0.14 -5.28 14.89
N ASN A 229 0.78 -6.30 15.44
CA ASN A 229 0.32 -6.92 16.68
C ASN A 229 1.11 -6.33 17.87
N PRO A 230 0.49 -5.52 18.74
CA PRO A 230 1.20 -4.82 19.80
C PRO A 230 1.72 -5.73 20.90
N ARG A 231 1.10 -6.91 21.09
CA ARG A 231 1.52 -7.89 22.09
C ARG A 231 2.77 -8.64 21.66
N ILE A 232 2.88 -8.90 20.36
CA ILE A 232 4.02 -9.60 19.76
C ILE A 232 5.12 -8.59 19.38
N GLY A 233 4.76 -7.33 19.16
CA GLY A 233 5.70 -6.28 18.73
C GLY A 233 6.14 -6.40 17.28
N MET A 234 5.35 -7.08 16.44
CA MET A 234 5.70 -7.37 15.04
C MET A 234 4.61 -6.95 14.06
N ASP A 235 5.05 -6.49 12.90
CA ASP A 235 4.20 -6.24 11.74
C ASP A 235 4.03 -7.52 10.92
N ALA A 236 2.80 -7.83 10.52
CA ALA A 236 2.48 -8.94 9.63
C ALA A 236 1.70 -8.44 8.40
N LEU A 237 1.89 -9.10 7.25
CA LEU A 237 1.10 -8.86 6.05
C LEU A 237 0.01 -9.92 5.95
N SER A 238 -1.24 -9.51 6.17
CA SER A 238 -2.40 -10.41 6.12
C SER A 238 -3.39 -9.97 5.05
N ILE A 239 -4.14 -10.94 4.52
CA ILE A 239 -5.20 -10.68 3.54
C ILE A 239 -6.47 -10.24 4.29
N PHE A 240 -7.09 -9.17 3.82
CA PHE A 240 -8.33 -8.62 4.37
C PHE A 240 -9.32 -8.32 3.25
N PRO A 241 -10.63 -8.34 3.57
CA PRO A 241 -11.64 -7.76 2.68
C PRO A 241 -11.39 -6.26 2.49
N ILE A 242 -11.77 -5.75 1.32
CA ILE A 242 -11.62 -4.33 0.98
C ILE A 242 -12.68 -3.45 1.62
N SER A 243 -12.41 -2.14 1.70
CA SER A 243 -13.42 -1.14 2.06
C SER A 243 -14.39 -0.88 0.91
N GLN A 244 -15.57 -0.32 1.21
CA GLN A 244 -16.52 0.12 0.18
C GLN A 244 -15.92 1.20 -0.74
N ALA A 245 -15.14 2.13 -0.20
CA ALA A 245 -14.43 3.14 -1.00
C ALA A 245 -13.48 2.48 -2.00
N SER A 246 -12.68 1.50 -1.55
CA SER A 246 -11.79 0.73 -2.43
C SER A 246 -12.57 -0.01 -3.51
N GLY A 247 -13.68 -0.68 -3.16
CA GLY A 247 -14.53 -1.38 -4.13
C GLY A 247 -15.12 -0.44 -5.19
N ASN A 248 -15.46 0.79 -4.81
CA ASN A 248 -15.94 1.81 -5.75
C ASN A 248 -14.81 2.38 -6.64
N GLN A 249 -13.61 2.56 -6.09
CA GLN A 249 -12.43 2.97 -6.89
C GLN A 249 -12.02 1.90 -7.90
N ARG A 250 -12.07 0.63 -7.50
CA ARG A 250 -11.82 -0.52 -8.39
C ARG A 250 -12.83 -0.57 -9.53
N SER A 251 -14.13 -0.48 -9.23
CA SER A 251 -15.17 -0.45 -10.28
C SER A 251 -15.04 0.76 -11.19
N GLY A 252 -14.65 1.93 -10.65
CA GLY A 252 -14.43 3.15 -11.43
C GLY A 252 -13.34 3.03 -12.50
N ARG A 253 -12.44 2.03 -12.42
CA ARG A 253 -11.42 1.76 -13.44
C ARG A 253 -12.03 1.34 -14.78
N ALA A 254 -13.21 0.70 -14.77
CA ALA A 254 -13.93 0.30 -15.99
C ALA A 254 -14.53 1.51 -16.74
N GLY A 255 -14.89 2.57 -16.02
CA GLY A 255 -15.61 3.73 -16.59
C GLY A 255 -14.72 4.82 -17.15
N ARG A 256 -13.43 4.59 -17.37
CA ARG A 256 -12.49 5.65 -17.78
C ARG A 256 -12.47 5.92 -19.28
N THR A 257 -12.57 4.87 -20.08
CA THR A 257 -12.47 4.96 -21.55
C THR A 257 -13.84 5.05 -22.20
N GLY A 258 -14.81 4.32 -21.65
CA GLY A 258 -16.18 4.23 -22.13
C GLY A 258 -17.07 3.53 -21.09
N PRO A 259 -18.36 3.31 -21.40
CA PRO A 259 -19.24 2.51 -20.55
C PRO A 259 -18.65 1.13 -20.29
N GLY A 260 -18.55 0.76 -19.02
CA GLY A 260 -17.84 -0.44 -18.59
C GLY A 260 -18.67 -1.33 -17.67
N GLN A 261 -18.13 -2.50 -17.34
CA GLN A 261 -18.75 -3.47 -16.45
C GLN A 261 -17.78 -3.88 -15.34
N CYS A 262 -18.29 -4.00 -14.12
CA CYS A 262 -17.54 -4.48 -12.97
C CYS A 262 -18.23 -5.69 -12.36
N TYR A 263 -17.50 -6.80 -12.28
CA TYR A 263 -17.94 -8.05 -11.67
C TYR A 263 -17.32 -8.20 -10.28
N ARG A 264 -18.16 -8.04 -9.26
CA ARG A 264 -17.80 -8.21 -7.85
C ARG A 264 -18.10 -9.65 -7.44
N LEU A 265 -17.07 -10.41 -7.06
CA LEU A 265 -17.20 -11.83 -6.68
C LEU A 265 -17.68 -12.02 -5.23
N TYR A 266 -18.39 -11.03 -4.71
CA TYR A 266 -19.02 -11.01 -3.41
C TYR A 266 -20.45 -10.50 -3.54
N THR A 267 -21.31 -10.95 -2.64
CA THR A 267 -22.73 -10.61 -2.65
C THR A 267 -22.97 -9.14 -2.36
N GLU A 268 -24.12 -8.62 -2.78
CA GLU A 268 -24.52 -7.24 -2.45
C GLU A 268 -24.66 -7.04 -0.94
N ARG A 269 -25.16 -8.07 -0.24
CA ARG A 269 -25.21 -8.09 1.23
C ARG A 269 -23.82 -8.02 1.83
N GLN A 270 -22.87 -8.80 1.32
CA GLN A 270 -21.47 -8.69 1.75
C GLN A 270 -20.94 -7.27 1.53
N PHE A 271 -21.22 -6.64 0.39
CA PHE A 271 -20.75 -5.28 0.12
C PHE A 271 -21.33 -4.22 1.07
N LYS A 272 -22.63 -4.30 1.37
CA LYS A 272 -23.34 -3.31 2.20
C LYS A 272 -23.13 -3.54 3.70
N ASP A 273 -23.19 -4.80 4.12
CA ASP A 273 -23.29 -5.16 5.53
C ASP A 273 -21.99 -5.78 6.06
N GLU A 274 -21.28 -6.63 5.31
CA GLU A 274 -20.17 -7.43 5.86
C GLU A 274 -18.76 -6.91 5.54
N LEU A 275 -18.57 -6.17 4.45
CA LEU A 275 -17.31 -5.53 4.09
C LEU A 275 -17.00 -4.46 5.13
N LEU A 276 -16.23 -4.88 6.14
CA LEU A 276 -15.69 -4.13 7.27
C LEU A 276 -16.73 -3.19 7.92
N TYR A 277 -17.74 -3.83 8.53
CA TYR A 277 -18.79 -3.28 9.38
C TYR A 277 -18.34 -1.99 10.14
N LEU A 278 -18.69 -0.83 9.57
CA LEU A 278 -18.57 0.56 10.05
C LEU A 278 -17.33 1.42 9.71
N GLN A 279 -16.65 1.24 8.57
CA GLN A 279 -15.90 2.35 7.96
C GLN A 279 -16.18 2.53 6.46
N ARG A 280 -16.58 3.75 6.06
CA ARG A 280 -16.69 4.20 4.66
C ARG A 280 -15.32 4.26 3.95
N SER A 281 -14.23 4.26 4.71
CA SER A 281 -12.84 4.40 4.27
C SER A 281 -11.97 3.27 4.83
N THR A 282 -10.79 3.04 4.27
CA THR A 282 -9.80 2.10 4.84
C THR A 282 -9.31 2.58 6.22
N VAL A 283 -9.04 1.63 7.13
CA VAL A 283 -8.40 1.93 8.43
C VAL A 283 -7.05 2.63 8.16
N PRO A 284 -6.80 3.82 8.73
CA PRO A 284 -5.57 4.57 8.54
C PRO A 284 -4.33 3.78 8.98
N GLU A 285 -3.20 4.02 8.33
CA GLU A 285 -1.96 3.30 8.62
C GLU A 285 -1.48 3.49 10.06
N ILE A 286 -1.68 4.68 10.63
CA ILE A 286 -1.29 5.03 12.00
C ILE A 286 -1.89 4.11 13.08
N GLN A 287 -3.05 3.51 12.83
CA GLN A 287 -3.71 2.62 13.79
C GLN A 287 -3.22 1.16 13.70
N ARG A 288 -2.45 0.82 12.67
CA ARG A 288 -2.12 -0.57 12.31
C ARG A 288 -0.62 -0.83 12.08
N THR A 289 0.26 0.11 12.41
CA THR A 289 1.72 -0.04 12.27
C THR A 289 2.47 0.30 13.55
N ASN A 290 3.72 -0.16 13.68
CA ASN A 290 4.63 0.32 14.74
C ASN A 290 4.88 1.83 14.60
N LEU A 291 4.77 2.55 15.73
CA LEU A 291 4.90 4.01 15.81
C LEU A 291 6.27 4.48 16.32
N ALA A 292 7.24 3.58 16.57
CA ALA A 292 8.53 3.94 17.16
C ALA A 292 9.24 5.05 16.39
N ASN A 293 9.28 4.99 15.06
CA ASN A 293 9.90 6.03 14.25
C ASN A 293 9.12 7.37 14.32
N VAL A 294 7.78 7.32 14.34
CA VAL A 294 6.94 8.52 14.44
C VAL A 294 7.04 9.18 15.80
N VAL A 295 7.05 8.38 16.87
CA VAL A 295 7.22 8.88 18.24
C VAL A 295 8.58 9.57 18.39
N LEU A 296 9.64 8.97 17.85
CA LEU A 296 10.98 9.56 17.85
C LEU A 296 10.99 10.94 17.16
N LEU A 297 10.30 11.01 16.01
CA LEU A 297 10.18 12.21 15.19
C LEU A 297 9.33 13.32 15.85
N LEU A 298 8.19 12.96 16.43
CA LEU A 298 7.34 13.90 17.16
C LEU A 298 8.08 14.47 18.37
N LYS A 299 8.86 13.64 19.07
CA LYS A 299 9.70 14.08 20.18
C LYS A 299 10.81 15.01 19.74
N SER A 300 11.42 14.81 18.56
CA SER A 300 12.39 15.77 18.01
C SER A 300 11.78 17.11 17.61
N LEU A 301 10.48 17.14 17.30
CA LEU A 301 9.72 18.37 17.03
C LEU A 301 9.24 19.08 18.32
N ASN A 302 9.74 18.66 19.49
CA ASN A 302 9.35 19.16 20.81
C ASN A 302 7.86 19.00 21.12
N VAL A 303 7.22 17.94 20.60
CA VAL A 303 5.88 17.54 21.03
C VAL A 303 5.99 16.80 22.36
N ASP A 304 5.80 17.52 23.47
CA ASP A 304 5.91 16.95 24.82
C ASP A 304 4.83 15.89 25.08
N ASP A 305 3.57 16.23 24.81
CA ASP A 305 2.41 15.38 25.10
C ASP A 305 1.84 14.76 23.82
N LEU A 306 2.28 13.52 23.54
CA LEU A 306 1.83 12.75 22.38
C LEU A 306 0.32 12.42 22.42
N LEU A 307 -0.28 12.36 23.61
CA LEU A 307 -1.71 12.07 23.76
C LEU A 307 -2.58 13.27 23.40
N LYS A 308 -2.04 14.48 23.48
CA LYS A 308 -2.71 15.73 23.07
C LYS A 308 -2.42 16.13 21.63
N PHE A 309 -1.50 15.45 20.95
CA PHE A 309 -1.20 15.76 19.57
C PHE A 309 -2.43 15.55 18.69
N HIS A 310 -2.67 16.49 17.77
CA HIS A 310 -3.83 16.51 16.90
C HIS A 310 -3.69 15.50 15.77
N PHE A 311 -3.90 14.21 16.06
CA PHE A 311 -4.10 13.20 15.02
C PHE A 311 -5.52 13.30 14.45
N MET A 312 -5.66 13.07 13.14
CA MET A 312 -6.99 12.95 12.52
C MET A 312 -7.72 11.71 13.06
N ASP A 313 -7.04 10.58 13.05
CA ASP A 313 -7.45 9.36 13.74
C ASP A 313 -6.33 8.95 14.68
N ALA A 314 -6.57 9.05 16.00
CA ALA A 314 -5.55 8.75 16.99
C ALA A 314 -5.14 7.26 16.96
N PRO A 315 -3.85 6.93 17.10
CA PRO A 315 -3.41 5.56 17.27
C PRO A 315 -3.90 4.97 18.61
N PRO A 316 -4.01 3.64 18.71
CA PRO A 316 -4.25 2.97 19.99
C PRO A 316 -3.19 3.38 21.03
N GLN A 317 -3.63 3.70 22.25
CA GLN A 317 -2.73 4.12 23.33
C GLN A 317 -1.67 3.07 23.63
N ASP A 318 -2.04 1.79 23.63
CA ASP A 318 -1.11 0.67 23.83
C ASP A 318 0.04 0.68 22.80
N ASN A 319 -0.24 1.01 21.55
CA ASN A 319 0.80 1.09 20.50
C ASN A 319 1.77 2.23 20.79
N MET A 320 1.25 3.41 21.17
CA MET A 320 2.09 4.55 21.54
C MET A 320 2.97 4.26 22.76
N LEU A 321 2.40 3.64 23.80
CA LEU A 321 3.11 3.28 25.03
C LEU A 321 4.21 2.25 24.74
N ASN A 322 3.91 1.21 23.95
CA ASN A 322 4.89 0.20 23.55
C ASN A 322 6.01 0.80 22.69
N SER A 323 5.69 1.72 21.78
CA SER A 323 6.70 2.43 20.99
C SER A 323 7.58 3.34 21.85
N MET A 324 7.04 4.06 22.83
CA MET A 324 7.83 4.83 23.79
C MET A 324 8.72 3.93 24.65
N TYR A 325 8.20 2.80 25.11
CA TYR A 325 8.97 1.80 25.85
C TYR A 325 10.14 1.27 25.02
N GLN A 326 9.89 0.91 23.75
CA GLN A 326 10.93 0.45 22.83
C GLN A 326 12.03 1.51 22.65
N LEU A 327 11.67 2.78 22.44
CA LEU A 327 12.63 3.87 22.30
C LEU A 327 13.44 4.13 23.57
N TRP A 328 12.82 3.99 24.74
CA TRP A 328 13.50 4.06 26.03
C TRP A 328 14.50 2.91 26.21
N THR A 329 14.12 1.67 25.88
CA THR A 329 15.05 0.51 25.86
C THR A 329 16.21 0.70 24.87
N LEU A 330 15.94 1.36 23.74
CA LEU A 330 16.97 1.72 22.78
C LEU A 330 17.89 2.86 23.29
N GLY A 331 17.53 3.54 24.37
CA GLY A 331 18.27 4.69 24.91
C GLY A 331 18.03 5.97 24.12
N ALA A 332 17.02 6.00 23.25
CA ALA A 332 16.63 7.19 22.50
C ALA A 332 15.85 8.20 23.38
N LEU A 333 15.08 7.68 24.34
CA LEU A 333 14.34 8.47 25.34
C LEU A 333 14.93 8.25 26.74
N ASP A 334 14.87 9.28 27.58
CA ASP A 334 15.25 9.20 28.99
C ASP A 334 14.09 8.75 29.89
N ASN A 335 14.32 8.69 31.21
CA ASN A 335 13.32 8.31 32.22
C ASN A 335 12.19 9.34 32.41
N THR A 336 12.23 10.46 31.69
CA THR A 336 11.18 11.48 31.67
C THR A 336 10.42 11.50 30.34
N GLY A 337 10.85 10.69 29.35
CA GLY A 337 10.28 10.67 28.01
C GLY A 337 10.82 11.78 27.08
N GLN A 338 11.97 12.38 27.44
CA GLN A 338 12.66 13.39 26.64
C GLN A 338 13.77 12.77 25.79
N LEU A 339 14.11 13.44 24.69
CA LEU A 339 15.07 12.93 23.70
C LEU A 339 16.52 13.03 24.21
N THR A 340 17.21 11.89 24.25
CA THR A 340 18.63 11.81 24.65
C THR A 340 19.56 12.28 23.52
N PRO A 341 20.86 12.51 23.79
CA PRO A 341 21.84 12.75 22.72
C PRO A 341 21.93 11.60 21.70
N MET A 342 21.72 10.36 22.15
CA MET A 342 21.61 9.20 21.26
C MET A 342 20.36 9.30 20.38
N GLY A 343 19.20 9.63 20.97
CA GLY A 343 17.95 9.83 20.25
C GLY A 343 18.05 10.94 19.20
N ARG A 344 18.72 12.06 19.51
CA ARG A 344 18.98 13.13 18.52
C ARG A 344 19.79 12.65 17.34
N LYS A 345 20.86 11.88 17.58
CA LYS A 345 21.63 11.27 16.48
C LYS A 345 20.80 10.29 15.66
N MET A 346 19.88 9.55 16.28
CA MET A 346 19.02 8.60 15.57
C MET A 346 18.05 9.27 14.60
N VAL A 347 17.53 10.45 14.94
CA VAL A 347 16.57 11.21 14.13
C VAL A 347 17.16 11.65 12.78
N GLU A 348 18.46 11.95 12.75
CA GLU A 348 19.19 12.34 11.54
C GLU A 348 19.28 11.20 10.53
N PHE A 349 19.24 9.95 10.99
CA PHE A 349 19.24 8.81 10.11
C PHE A 349 17.85 8.56 9.52
N PRO A 350 17.73 8.44 8.19
CA PRO A 350 16.49 8.04 7.53
C PRO A 350 16.32 6.52 7.66
N LEU A 351 16.25 5.95 8.87
CA LEU A 351 16.22 4.51 9.14
C LEU A 351 15.33 4.20 10.36
N ASP A 352 14.95 2.93 10.52
CA ASP A 352 14.26 2.49 11.73
C ASP A 352 15.15 2.67 12.97
N PRO A 353 14.61 3.03 14.15
CA PRO A 353 15.40 3.32 15.35
C PRO A 353 16.39 2.21 15.75
N THR A 354 16.04 0.94 15.50
CA THR A 354 16.91 -0.21 15.74
C THR A 354 18.14 -0.22 14.83
N LEU A 355 17.96 0.06 13.55
CA LEU A 355 19.04 0.15 12.56
C LEU A 355 19.91 1.40 12.80
N SER A 356 19.28 2.53 13.15
CA SER A 356 19.99 3.75 13.54
C SER A 356 20.87 3.51 14.78
N LYS A 357 20.35 2.78 15.79
CA LYS A 357 21.15 2.39 16.97
C LYS A 357 22.37 1.58 16.57
N MET A 358 22.16 0.58 15.71
CA MET A 358 23.21 -0.32 15.26
C MET A 358 24.36 0.44 14.58
N LEU A 359 24.04 1.42 13.72
CA LEU A 359 25.05 2.29 13.11
C LEU A 359 25.82 3.12 14.14
N ILE A 360 25.12 3.76 15.08
CA ILE A 360 25.76 4.65 16.05
C ILE A 360 26.69 3.84 16.99
N VAL A 361 26.21 2.71 17.50
CA VAL A 361 26.99 1.84 18.41
C VAL A 361 28.14 1.15 17.67
N SER A 362 28.00 0.84 16.38
CA SER A 362 29.09 0.24 15.59
C SER A 362 30.34 1.11 15.50
N ALA A 363 30.19 2.43 15.63
CA ALA A 363 31.32 3.36 15.68
C ALA A 363 32.08 3.25 17.01
N GLU A 364 31.39 2.97 18.11
CA GLU A 364 31.99 2.72 19.43
C GLU A 364 32.67 1.34 19.47
N MET A 365 32.11 0.35 18.78
CA MET A 365 32.64 -1.01 18.67
C MET A 365 33.73 -1.19 17.59
N GLY A 366 34.05 -0.15 16.81
CA GLY A 366 35.09 -0.21 15.78
C GLY A 366 34.77 -1.05 14.53
N CYS A 367 33.50 -1.39 14.28
CA CYS A 367 33.02 -2.21 13.15
C CYS A 367 32.06 -1.45 12.21
N SER A 368 32.15 -0.12 12.22
CA SER A 368 31.25 0.79 11.51
C SER A 368 31.20 0.59 9.98
N GLU A 369 32.30 0.22 9.33
CA GLU A 369 32.36 0.09 7.86
C GLU A 369 31.56 -1.13 7.38
N GLU A 370 31.65 -2.24 8.12
CA GLU A 370 30.92 -3.49 7.92
C GLU A 370 29.44 -3.31 8.22
N VAL A 371 29.12 -2.75 9.40
CA VAL A 371 27.73 -2.51 9.83
C VAL A 371 27.02 -1.55 8.88
N LEU A 372 27.68 -0.51 8.40
CA LEU A 372 27.15 0.38 7.37
C LEU A 372 26.76 -0.39 6.10
N THR A 373 27.49 -1.46 5.74
CA THR A 373 27.17 -2.28 4.56
C THR A 373 25.92 -3.12 4.84
N ILE A 374 25.87 -3.76 6.00
CA ILE A 374 24.75 -4.60 6.43
C ILE A 374 23.45 -3.79 6.50
N VAL A 375 23.48 -2.61 7.12
CA VAL A 375 22.30 -1.73 7.21
C VAL A 375 21.85 -1.26 5.84
N SER A 376 22.78 -0.96 4.93
CA SER A 376 22.46 -0.59 3.55
C SER A 376 21.79 -1.74 2.80
N MET A 377 22.23 -2.99 3.03
CA MET A 377 21.63 -4.19 2.45
C MET A 377 20.22 -4.45 3.00
N LEU A 378 20.01 -4.29 4.31
CA LEU A 378 18.70 -4.45 4.96
C LEU A 378 17.68 -3.37 4.56
N SER A 379 18.15 -2.20 4.14
CA SER A 379 17.30 -1.07 3.74
C SER A 379 16.72 -1.22 2.32
N VAL A 380 17.16 -2.22 1.56
CA VAL A 380 16.76 -2.47 0.16
C VAL A 380 15.93 -3.75 0.09
N PRO A 381 14.95 -3.86 -0.84
CA PRO A 381 14.22 -5.11 -1.05
C PRO A 381 15.14 -6.30 -1.36
N ALA A 382 14.58 -7.52 -1.26
CA ALA A 382 15.31 -8.77 -1.43
C ALA A 382 16.27 -8.75 -2.65
N ILE A 383 17.55 -9.02 -2.39
CA ILE A 383 18.63 -8.99 -3.39
C ILE A 383 18.70 -10.27 -4.22
N PHE A 384 18.25 -11.39 -3.65
CA PHE A 384 18.31 -12.71 -4.26
C PHE A 384 17.08 -12.91 -5.13
N PHE A 385 17.30 -13.32 -6.37
CA PHE A 385 16.27 -13.63 -7.33
C PHE A 385 16.17 -15.13 -7.53
N ARG A 386 14.99 -15.71 -7.38
CA ARG A 386 14.75 -17.16 -7.55
C ARG A 386 13.81 -17.40 -8.74
N PRO A 387 14.33 -17.53 -9.98
CA PRO A 387 13.50 -17.75 -11.16
C PRO A 387 12.87 -19.15 -11.17
N LYS A 388 11.57 -19.21 -11.46
CA LYS A 388 10.85 -20.48 -11.68
C LYS A 388 11.54 -21.29 -12.78
N GLY A 389 11.80 -22.58 -12.52
CA GLY A 389 12.49 -23.49 -13.42
C GLY A 389 14.02 -23.51 -13.32
N ARG A 390 14.65 -22.59 -12.59
CA ARG A 390 16.09 -22.62 -12.24
C ARG A 390 16.35 -22.38 -10.76
N GLU A 391 15.44 -22.88 -9.93
CA GLU A 391 15.49 -22.67 -8.49
C GLU A 391 16.71 -23.33 -7.85
N GLU A 392 17.01 -24.58 -8.22
CA GLU A 392 18.17 -25.32 -7.71
C GLU A 392 19.50 -24.62 -8.04
N GLU A 393 19.64 -24.07 -9.25
CA GLU A 393 20.83 -23.31 -9.63
C GLU A 393 20.99 -22.02 -8.81
N ALA A 394 19.89 -21.31 -8.56
CA ALA A 394 19.88 -20.09 -7.77
C ALA A 394 20.23 -20.38 -6.31
N ASP A 395 19.67 -21.45 -5.74
CA ASP A 395 19.94 -21.87 -4.37
C ASP A 395 21.40 -22.33 -4.20
N ALA A 396 21.95 -23.10 -5.16
CA ALA A 396 23.36 -23.48 -5.18
C ALA A 396 24.33 -22.30 -5.32
N LYS A 397 23.90 -21.20 -5.97
CA LYS A 397 24.68 -19.96 -6.02
C LYS A 397 24.59 -19.20 -4.70
N LYS A 398 23.41 -19.14 -4.08
CA LYS A 398 23.18 -18.50 -2.78
C LYS A 398 24.03 -19.15 -1.67
N GLU A 399 24.11 -20.49 -1.66
CA GLU A 399 24.91 -21.25 -0.69
C GLU A 399 26.39 -20.85 -0.71
N LYS A 400 26.95 -20.48 -1.86
CA LYS A 400 28.35 -20.01 -1.97
C LYS A 400 28.62 -18.70 -1.24
N PHE A 401 27.58 -17.90 -1.00
CA PHE A 401 27.69 -16.65 -0.26
C PHE A 401 27.38 -16.83 1.22
N GLN A 402 26.72 -17.93 1.58
CA GLN A 402 26.19 -18.16 2.91
C GLN A 402 27.34 -18.28 3.93
N VAL A 403 27.20 -17.52 5.01
CA VAL A 403 28.04 -17.61 6.19
C VAL A 403 27.23 -18.35 7.26
N PRO A 404 27.60 -19.58 7.66
CA PRO A 404 26.79 -20.42 8.54
C PRO A 404 26.38 -19.74 9.85
N GLU A 405 27.21 -18.84 10.35
CA GLU A 405 27.01 -18.14 11.61
C GLU A 405 25.98 -17.01 11.51
N SER A 406 25.76 -16.41 10.33
CA SER A 406 24.87 -15.25 10.18
C SER A 406 24.44 -14.91 8.76
N ASP A 407 23.13 -14.69 8.58
CA ASP A 407 22.55 -14.11 7.38
C ASP A 407 23.02 -12.66 7.14
N HIS A 408 23.28 -11.89 8.19
CA HIS A 408 23.80 -10.53 8.05
C HIS A 408 25.22 -10.51 7.46
N LEU A 409 26.05 -11.47 7.87
CA LEU A 409 27.39 -11.65 7.29
C LEU A 409 27.31 -12.17 5.85
N THR A 410 26.30 -12.96 5.52
CA THR A 410 26.01 -13.34 4.12
C THR A 410 25.79 -12.11 3.24
N PHE A 411 25.01 -11.12 3.71
CA PHE A 411 24.85 -9.86 2.96
C PHE A 411 26.16 -9.07 2.81
N LEU A 412 26.98 -9.01 3.86
CA LEU A 412 28.29 -8.39 3.78
C LEU A 412 29.17 -9.09 2.73
N ASN A 413 29.20 -10.42 2.73
CA ASN A 413 29.97 -11.23 1.78
C ASN A 413 29.53 -10.97 0.33
N VAL A 414 28.22 -10.95 0.05
CA VAL A 414 27.68 -10.64 -1.29
C VAL A 414 28.17 -9.27 -1.77
N TYR A 415 28.06 -8.23 -0.93
CA TYR A 415 28.47 -6.87 -1.31
C TYR A 415 29.99 -6.76 -1.53
N LEU A 416 30.80 -7.41 -0.68
CA LEU A 416 32.26 -7.43 -0.81
C LEU A 416 32.69 -8.13 -2.10
N GLN A 417 32.11 -9.29 -2.43
CA GLN A 417 32.40 -9.99 -3.69
C GLN A 417 32.00 -9.16 -4.91
N TRP A 418 30.82 -8.52 -4.86
CA TRP A 418 30.37 -7.64 -5.93
C TRP A 418 31.31 -6.45 -6.14
N ARG A 419 31.83 -5.86 -5.04
CA ARG A 419 32.84 -4.79 -5.07
C ARG A 419 34.15 -5.27 -5.68
N THR A 420 34.64 -6.46 -5.32
CA THR A 420 35.85 -7.07 -5.90
C THR A 420 35.71 -7.29 -7.41
N HIS A 421 34.52 -7.66 -7.87
CA HIS A 421 34.18 -7.78 -9.29
C HIS A 421 33.80 -6.45 -9.96
N LYS A 422 34.28 -5.31 -9.43
CA LYS A 422 34.09 -3.96 -9.97
C LYS A 422 32.63 -3.60 -10.24
N TYR A 423 31.71 -4.05 -9.40
CA TYR A 423 30.27 -3.77 -9.53
C TYR A 423 29.65 -4.28 -10.85
N SER A 424 30.19 -5.37 -11.41
CA SER A 424 29.77 -5.91 -12.70
C SER A 424 28.30 -6.38 -12.70
N ALA A 425 27.52 -5.90 -13.68
CA ALA A 425 26.15 -6.35 -13.90
C ALA A 425 26.08 -7.81 -14.38
N LYS A 426 27.07 -8.24 -15.18
CA LYS A 426 27.17 -9.62 -15.66
C LYS A 426 27.39 -10.59 -14.49
N TRP A 427 28.26 -10.23 -13.55
CA TRP A 427 28.50 -11.05 -12.36
C TRP A 427 27.24 -11.21 -11.51
N CYS A 428 26.42 -10.16 -11.35
CA CYS A 428 25.15 -10.29 -10.66
C CYS A 428 24.18 -11.23 -11.37
N ALA A 429 24.09 -11.15 -12.71
CA ALA A 429 23.24 -12.04 -13.49
C ALA A 429 23.66 -13.51 -13.34
N ASP A 430 24.97 -13.78 -13.39
CA ASP A 430 25.54 -15.13 -13.24
C ASP A 430 25.36 -15.72 -11.81
N ASN A 431 25.01 -14.88 -10.82
CA ASN A 431 24.81 -15.25 -9.43
C ASN A 431 23.36 -15.02 -8.95
N TYR A 432 22.43 -14.79 -9.88
CA TYR A 432 21.00 -14.60 -9.56
C TYR A 432 20.75 -13.46 -8.55
N LEU A 433 21.49 -12.35 -8.69
CA LEU A 433 21.36 -11.15 -7.87
C LEU A 433 20.72 -10.01 -8.65
N HIS A 434 19.83 -9.26 -8.01
CA HIS A 434 19.21 -8.08 -8.59
C HIS A 434 20.19 -6.90 -8.68
N VAL A 435 20.69 -6.62 -9.90
CA VAL A 435 21.61 -5.49 -10.18
C VAL A 435 21.02 -4.15 -9.72
N LYS A 436 19.74 -3.90 -10.00
CA LYS A 436 19.05 -2.66 -9.60
C LYS A 436 19.03 -2.49 -8.08
N ALA A 437 18.80 -3.56 -7.33
CA ALA A 437 18.81 -3.55 -5.87
C ALA A 437 20.22 -3.26 -5.33
N LEU A 438 21.25 -3.95 -5.82
CA LEU A 438 22.64 -3.73 -5.39
C LEU A 438 23.17 -2.32 -5.71
N LYS A 439 22.79 -1.75 -6.87
CA LYS A 439 23.07 -0.34 -7.17
C LYS A 439 22.43 0.59 -6.13
N LYS A 440 21.17 0.34 -5.76
CA LYS A 440 20.50 1.11 -4.69
C LYS A 440 21.19 0.94 -3.34
N VAL A 441 21.67 -0.25 -2.99
CA VAL A 441 22.46 -0.47 -1.76
C VAL A 441 23.69 0.44 -1.75
N ARG A 442 24.41 0.54 -2.88
CA ARG A 442 25.59 1.40 -2.98
C ARG A 442 25.26 2.88 -2.81
N GLU A 443 24.14 3.34 -3.37
CA GLU A 443 23.64 4.71 -3.18
C GLU A 443 23.27 4.99 -1.71
N VAL A 444 22.49 4.09 -1.10
CA VAL A 444 22.10 4.19 0.33
C VAL A 444 23.34 4.20 1.22
N ARG A 445 24.31 3.33 0.94
CA ARG A 445 25.58 3.29 1.67
C ARG A 445 26.33 4.61 1.60
N ALA A 446 26.42 5.22 0.42
CA ALA A 446 27.12 6.49 0.23
C ALA A 446 26.47 7.61 1.05
N GLN A 447 25.14 7.71 1.03
CA GLN A 447 24.42 8.73 1.79
C GLN A 447 24.47 8.51 3.30
N LEU A 448 24.33 7.26 3.75
CA LEU A 448 24.51 6.94 5.17
C LEU A 448 25.95 7.25 5.63
N LYS A 449 26.95 7.04 4.76
CA LYS A 449 28.34 7.43 5.04
C LYS A 449 28.48 8.94 5.21
N GLU A 450 27.86 9.73 4.34
CA GLU A 450 27.84 11.20 4.44
C GLU A 450 27.23 11.66 5.77
N ILE A 451 26.05 11.14 6.13
CA ILE A 451 25.40 11.43 7.42
C ILE A 451 26.29 11.04 8.61
N MET A 452 26.96 9.88 8.55
CA MET A 452 27.91 9.47 9.59
C MET A 452 29.09 10.44 9.71
N GLN A 453 29.59 10.97 8.59
CA GLN A 453 30.67 11.96 8.58
C GLN A 453 30.20 13.29 9.19
N ASP A 454 29.00 13.75 8.84
CA ASP A 454 28.40 14.97 9.40
C ASP A 454 28.19 14.86 10.91
N LEU A 455 27.76 13.68 11.38
CA LEU A 455 27.62 13.34 12.80
C LEU A 455 28.95 13.05 13.52
N LYS A 456 30.08 13.13 12.80
CA LYS A 456 31.43 12.86 13.31
C LYS A 456 31.59 11.44 13.89
N LEU A 457 30.90 10.46 13.29
CA LEU A 457 31.06 9.05 13.63
C LEU A 457 32.26 8.47 12.86
N PRO A 458 33.26 7.90 13.55
CA PRO A 458 34.43 7.35 12.89
C PRO A 458 34.09 6.14 12.03
N LEU A 459 34.64 6.09 10.81
CA LEU A 459 34.55 4.94 9.92
C LEU A 459 35.81 4.09 10.08
N ILE A 460 35.69 3.11 10.98
CA ILE A 460 36.73 2.15 11.29
C ILE A 460 36.35 0.83 10.62
N LEU A 461 37.27 0.33 9.80
CA LEU A 461 37.29 -1.05 9.35
C LEU A 461 38.12 -1.82 10.39
N HIS A 462 37.55 -2.87 10.95
CA HIS A 462 38.36 -3.79 11.74
C HIS A 462 39.35 -4.43 10.78
N ARG A 463 40.64 -4.10 10.85
CA ARG A 463 41.66 -4.71 9.99
C ARG A 463 41.57 -6.23 10.18
N SER A 464 41.15 -6.93 9.13
CA SER A 464 41.22 -8.38 8.90
C SER A 464 41.34 -9.22 10.18
N GLY A 465 40.23 -9.37 10.87
CA GLY A 465 40.16 -10.15 12.11
C GLY A 465 38.76 -10.68 12.36
N VAL A 466 38.09 -11.21 11.33
CA VAL A 466 36.82 -11.96 11.47
C VAL A 466 36.99 -13.23 12.35
N VAL A 467 38.20 -13.51 12.82
CA VAL A 467 38.53 -14.59 13.76
C VAL A 467 38.87 -14.08 15.17
N ALA A 468 39.13 -12.79 15.40
CA ALA A 468 39.54 -12.31 16.74
C ALA A 468 38.35 -11.89 17.62
N VAL A 469 37.26 -11.41 17.03
CA VAL A 469 36.07 -11.02 17.81
C VAL A 469 35.20 -12.23 18.15
N ALA A 470 35.38 -13.36 17.47
CA ALA A 470 34.85 -14.63 17.98
C ALA A 470 35.46 -14.91 19.36
N ASP A 471 36.77 -14.75 19.57
CA ASP A 471 37.44 -14.97 20.86
C ASP A 471 37.15 -13.90 21.93
N GLU A 472 36.97 -12.62 21.56
CA GLU A 472 36.65 -11.56 22.54
C GLU A 472 35.17 -11.45 22.89
N LEU A 473 34.24 -11.85 22.00
CA LEU A 473 32.85 -12.06 22.39
C LEU A 473 32.66 -13.46 23.01
N SER A 474 33.39 -14.49 22.58
CA SER A 474 33.33 -15.82 23.20
C SER A 474 33.96 -15.84 24.57
N SER A 475 34.97 -15.03 24.90
CA SER A 475 35.46 -14.92 26.29
C SER A 475 34.48 -14.24 27.25
N VAL A 476 33.35 -13.69 26.78
CA VAL A 476 32.20 -13.28 27.62
C VAL A 476 31.14 -14.40 27.74
N PHE A 477 31.22 -15.43 26.89
CA PHE A 477 30.28 -16.55 26.81
C PHE A 477 30.92 -17.94 27.03
N GLU A 478 32.22 -18.04 27.23
CA GLU A 478 33.00 -19.26 27.50
C GLU A 478 33.32 -19.34 29.00
N ASP A 479 32.26 -19.45 29.80
CA ASP A 479 32.30 -20.20 31.05
C ASP A 479 31.14 -21.19 31.03
N GLU A 480 31.12 -22.07 30.02
CA GLU A 480 30.34 -23.30 30.05
C GLU A 480 31.07 -24.32 30.93
N THR A 481 30.96 -24.13 32.25
CA THR A 481 30.82 -25.26 33.16
C THR A 481 29.34 -25.45 33.44
N ASP A 482 28.91 -26.69 33.27
CA ASP A 482 27.56 -27.17 32.97
C ASP A 482 26.54 -27.07 34.15
N GLU A 483 26.45 -25.92 34.84
CA GLU A 483 25.47 -25.70 35.93
C GLU A 483 24.77 -24.32 35.99
N ASN A 484 24.89 -23.45 35.00
CA ASN A 484 24.18 -22.17 35.00
C ASN A 484 22.78 -22.25 34.35
N ARG A 485 21.82 -22.84 35.06
CA ARG A 485 20.41 -22.46 34.88
C ARG A 485 20.25 -20.99 35.28
N VAL A 486 20.42 -20.08 34.32
CA VAL A 486 20.11 -18.66 34.53
C VAL A 486 18.62 -18.55 34.77
N THR A 487 18.26 -18.31 36.04
CA THR A 487 16.90 -17.92 36.37
C THR A 487 16.72 -16.52 35.80
N ILE A 488 16.07 -16.40 34.63
CA ILE A 488 15.72 -15.11 34.05
C ILE A 488 14.69 -14.46 34.98
N LEU A 489 15.18 -13.69 35.95
CA LEU A 489 14.37 -12.75 36.67
C LEU A 489 14.05 -11.62 35.69
N VAL A 490 12.92 -11.75 35.00
CA VAL A 490 12.33 -10.65 34.23
C VAL A 490 11.95 -9.57 35.24
N GLN A 491 12.89 -8.67 35.54
CA GLN A 491 12.53 -7.41 36.15
C GLN A 491 11.76 -6.64 35.08
N ASN A 492 10.43 -6.57 35.24
CA ASN A 492 9.60 -5.73 34.42
C ASN A 492 9.87 -4.27 34.80
N ILE A 493 10.98 -3.72 34.32
CA ILE A 493 11.37 -2.33 34.56
C ILE A 493 10.49 -1.48 33.65
N VAL A 494 9.36 -1.02 34.20
CA VAL A 494 8.51 0.00 33.58
C VAL A 494 9.17 1.35 33.85
N PRO A 495 9.43 2.17 32.82
CA PRO A 495 10.04 3.47 33.06
C PRO A 495 9.13 4.37 33.90
N PRO A 496 9.67 5.26 34.75
CA PRO A 496 8.89 6.02 35.73
C PRO A 496 7.75 6.85 35.13
N PHE A 497 7.92 7.34 33.89
CA PHE A 497 6.89 8.11 33.17
C PHE A 497 5.71 7.26 32.66
N LEU A 498 5.84 5.94 32.62
CA LEU A 498 4.77 4.98 32.32
C LEU A 498 4.17 4.34 33.58
N ASP A 499 4.76 4.56 34.77
CA ASP A 499 4.38 3.90 36.04
C ASP A 499 3.06 4.42 36.65
N GLY A 500 2.34 5.33 35.98
CA GLY A 500 0.91 5.56 36.23
C GLY A 500 0.49 5.84 37.69
N ARG A 501 1.38 6.39 38.53
CA ARG A 501 1.08 6.74 39.95
C ARG A 501 0.17 7.96 40.08
N ILE A 502 -0.93 7.96 39.35
CA ILE A 502 -2.21 8.57 39.74
C ILE A 502 -3.29 7.57 39.30
N VAL A 503 -3.43 6.50 40.07
CA VAL A 503 -4.53 5.54 39.93
C VAL A 503 -5.81 6.20 40.43
N PHE A 504 -6.77 6.44 39.54
CA PHE A 504 -8.18 6.49 39.91
C PHE A 504 -8.98 5.43 39.15
N THR A 505 -9.30 4.38 39.93
CA THR A 505 -10.53 3.57 39.90
C THR A 505 -10.68 2.37 38.94
N LYS A 506 -10.64 1.18 39.57
CA LYS A 506 -11.48 -0.02 39.42
C LYS A 506 -12.04 -0.35 38.03
N GLN A 507 -11.32 -1.18 37.28
CA GLN A 507 -11.93 -2.22 36.46
C GLN A 507 -11.22 -3.55 36.71
N ALA A 508 -11.94 -4.50 37.34
CA ALA A 508 -11.57 -5.89 37.29
C ALA A 508 -11.92 -6.39 35.89
N GLN A 509 -10.93 -6.59 35.03
CA GLN A 509 -11.18 -7.26 33.75
C GLN A 509 -11.59 -8.71 34.05
N PRO A 510 -12.68 -9.21 33.44
CA PRO A 510 -13.06 -10.59 33.59
C PRO A 510 -11.98 -11.47 32.94
N ILE A 511 -11.43 -12.39 33.74
CA ILE A 511 -10.55 -13.44 33.26
C ILE A 511 -11.35 -14.25 32.24
N ILE A 512 -10.87 -14.34 31.00
CA ILE A 512 -11.44 -15.24 29.99
C ILE A 512 -11.11 -16.66 30.46
N PRO A 513 -12.08 -17.48 30.90
CA PRO A 513 -11.78 -18.83 31.31
C PRO A 513 -11.38 -19.64 30.08
N VAL A 514 -10.15 -20.13 30.05
CA VAL A 514 -9.72 -21.15 29.09
C VAL A 514 -10.42 -22.44 29.53
N VAL A 515 -11.40 -22.89 28.74
CA VAL A 515 -12.13 -24.13 29.03
C VAL A 515 -11.25 -25.29 28.58
N ASP A 516 -10.66 -25.99 29.55
CA ASP A 516 -10.00 -27.26 29.29
C ASP A 516 -11.06 -28.32 28.96
N THR A 517 -11.14 -28.70 27.69
CA THR A 517 -12.09 -29.71 27.21
C THR A 517 -11.76 -31.13 27.66
N THR A 518 -10.56 -31.36 28.20
CA THR A 518 -10.10 -32.68 28.68
C THR A 518 -10.38 -32.90 30.16
N CYS A 519 -10.78 -31.86 30.89
CA CYS A 519 -11.15 -31.92 32.30
C CYS A 519 -12.35 -32.86 32.54
N ASP A 520 -12.24 -33.73 33.55
CA ASP A 520 -13.30 -34.69 33.94
C ASP A 520 -14.64 -34.00 34.22
N MET A 521 -14.61 -32.79 34.78
CA MET A 521 -15.82 -31.99 35.04
C MET A 521 -16.47 -31.49 33.74
N ALA A 522 -15.69 -31.13 32.71
CA ALA A 522 -16.19 -30.75 31.40
C ALA A 522 -16.77 -31.96 30.65
N VAL A 523 -16.14 -33.13 30.76
CA VAL A 523 -16.66 -34.40 30.22
C VAL A 523 -17.96 -34.82 30.91
N ALA A 524 -18.05 -34.65 32.23
CA ALA A 524 -19.27 -34.92 33.00
C ALA A 524 -20.41 -33.94 32.66
N ALA A 525 -20.10 -32.65 32.50
CA ALA A 525 -21.05 -31.63 32.08
C ALA A 525 -21.55 -31.85 30.64
N ALA A 526 -20.67 -32.28 29.73
CA ALA A 526 -21.01 -32.61 28.34
C ALA A 526 -21.95 -33.81 28.24
N ARG A 527 -21.77 -34.83 29.10
CA ARG A 527 -22.67 -35.99 29.18
C ARG A 527 -24.05 -35.63 29.72
N GLY A 528 -24.15 -34.57 30.53
CA GLY A 528 -25.41 -34.03 31.06
C GLY A 528 -26.11 -34.98 32.05
N SER A 529 -27.11 -34.46 32.78
CA SER A 529 -27.95 -35.29 33.65
C SER A 529 -29.02 -36.07 32.86
N MET A 530 -29.53 -37.16 33.42
CA MET A 530 -30.60 -37.97 32.80
C MET A 530 -31.82 -37.15 32.36
N ALA A 531 -32.16 -36.09 33.10
CA ALA A 531 -33.25 -35.19 32.75
C ALA A 531 -32.94 -34.33 31.50
N VAL A 532 -31.70 -33.84 31.37
CA VAL A 532 -31.25 -33.06 30.20
C VAL A 532 -31.19 -33.94 28.96
N ARG A 533 -30.72 -35.18 29.11
CA ARG A 533 -30.66 -36.16 28.02
C ARG A 533 -32.05 -36.49 27.49
N ARG A 534 -33.02 -36.74 28.38
CA ARG A 534 -34.42 -36.97 28.01
C ARG A 534 -35.05 -35.78 27.29
N ARG A 535 -34.68 -34.55 27.67
CA ARG A 535 -35.17 -33.32 27.02
C ARG A 535 -34.56 -33.15 25.62
N ARG A 536 -33.26 -33.41 25.45
CA ARG A 536 -32.60 -33.43 24.13
C ARG A 536 -33.19 -34.50 23.21
N GLU A 537 -33.45 -35.71 23.72
CA GLU A 537 -34.09 -36.77 22.92
C GLU A 537 -35.49 -36.38 22.42
N VAL A 538 -36.26 -35.64 23.23
CA VAL A 538 -37.57 -35.11 22.81
C VAL A 538 -37.43 -34.00 21.76
N GLU A 539 -36.43 -33.13 21.91
CA GLU A 539 -36.13 -32.05 20.96
C GLU A 539 -35.59 -32.58 19.62
N ASP A 540 -34.69 -33.56 19.66
CA ASP A 540 -34.18 -34.24 18.48
C ASP A 540 -35.28 -35.03 17.77
N ARG A 541 -36.24 -35.60 18.51
CA ARG A 541 -37.41 -36.25 17.92
C ARG A 541 -38.36 -35.26 17.22
N LYS A 542 -38.49 -34.04 17.77
CA LYS A 542 -39.20 -32.93 17.09
C LYS A 542 -38.46 -32.48 15.82
N ARG A 543 -37.15 -32.25 15.92
CA ARG A 543 -36.32 -31.88 14.75
C ARG A 543 -36.29 -32.96 13.67
N ALA A 544 -36.32 -34.24 14.05
CA ALA A 544 -36.43 -35.35 13.11
C ALA A 544 -37.81 -35.42 12.44
N GLN A 545 -38.89 -35.06 13.15
CA GLN A 545 -40.22 -34.90 12.55
C GLN A 545 -40.28 -33.73 11.57
N ASP A 546 -39.66 -32.60 11.89
CA ASP A 546 -39.59 -31.43 10.99
C ASP A 546 -38.78 -31.74 9.72
N LYS A 547 -37.66 -32.46 9.85
CA LYS A 547 -36.86 -32.94 8.69
C LYS A 547 -37.57 -34.00 7.85
N HIS A 548 -38.45 -34.81 8.47
CA HIS A 548 -39.26 -35.79 7.74
C HIS A 548 -40.36 -35.09 6.90
N TRP A 549 -40.84 -33.92 7.36
CA TRP A 549 -41.81 -33.10 6.64
C TRP A 549 -41.19 -32.35 5.44
N GLU A 550 -39.93 -31.94 5.52
CA GLU A 550 -39.20 -31.31 4.40
C GLU A 550 -38.84 -32.29 3.26
N LEU A 551 -38.75 -33.60 3.54
CA LEU A 551 -38.41 -34.60 2.52
C LEU A 551 -39.59 -34.96 1.60
N ALA A 552 -40.82 -34.60 2.00
CA ALA A 552 -42.06 -34.88 1.26
C ALA A 552 -42.21 -34.05 -0.03
N GLY A 553 -41.41 -32.98 -0.20
CA GLY A 553 -41.40 -32.15 -1.42
C GLY A 553 -40.37 -32.56 -2.48
N SER A 554 -39.58 -33.62 -2.24
CA SER A 554 -38.53 -34.07 -3.16
C SER A 554 -38.99 -35.20 -4.08
N LYS A 555 -38.45 -35.28 -5.31
CA LYS A 555 -38.72 -36.37 -6.28
C LYS A 555 -38.46 -37.78 -5.72
N LEU A 556 -37.65 -37.90 -4.66
CA LEU A 556 -37.38 -39.15 -3.96
C LEU A 556 -38.56 -39.60 -3.08
N GLY A 557 -39.36 -38.66 -2.54
CA GLY A 557 -40.54 -38.92 -1.72
C GLY A 557 -41.70 -39.56 -2.50
N ASN A 558 -41.89 -39.14 -3.76
CA ASN A 558 -42.90 -39.75 -4.65
C ASN A 558 -42.59 -41.18 -5.06
N LEU A 559 -41.31 -41.60 -4.99
CA LEU A 559 -40.91 -42.99 -5.25
C LEU A 559 -41.17 -43.93 -4.06
N MET A 560 -41.40 -43.37 -2.86
CA MET A 560 -41.53 -44.11 -1.60
C MET A 560 -42.97 -44.22 -1.06
N GLY A 561 -43.98 -43.79 -1.82
CA GLY A 561 -45.38 -44.20 -1.60
C GLY A 561 -46.03 -43.67 -0.32
N VAL A 562 -45.74 -42.43 0.08
CA VAL A 562 -46.48 -41.75 1.15
C VAL A 562 -47.71 -41.07 0.53
N LYS A 563 -48.91 -41.50 0.93
CA LYS A 563 -50.18 -40.89 0.51
C LYS A 563 -50.44 -39.60 1.29
N GLU A 564 -50.66 -38.51 0.58
CA GLU A 564 -51.24 -37.29 1.16
C GLU A 564 -52.72 -37.49 1.50
N LYS A 565 -53.15 -36.91 2.63
CA LYS A 565 -54.56 -36.72 2.96
C LYS A 565 -54.92 -35.26 2.71
N ALA A 566 -55.97 -35.07 1.93
CA ALA A 566 -56.64 -33.80 1.66
C ALA A 566 -57.46 -33.32 2.87
N ASP A 567 -57.61 -31.99 2.95
CA ASP A 567 -58.89 -31.26 3.12
C ASP A 567 -58.56 -29.75 3.12
N GLU A 568 -58.89 -29.02 2.07
CA GLU A 568 -60.17 -28.36 1.78
C GLU A 568 -60.39 -27.03 2.55
N THR A 569 -60.22 -25.91 1.84
CA THR A 569 -61.18 -24.79 1.81
C THR A 569 -60.93 -23.90 0.58
N ALA A 570 -61.94 -23.82 -0.28
CA ALA A 570 -62.04 -23.09 -1.56
C ALA A 570 -62.35 -21.58 -1.33
N ASN A 571 -61.65 -20.61 -1.98
CA ASN A 571 -61.88 -19.95 -3.30
C ASN A 571 -62.97 -18.84 -3.29
N PRO A 572 -63.05 -17.83 -4.22
CA PRO A 572 -62.37 -17.71 -5.53
C PRO A 572 -62.00 -16.28 -6.08
N GLU A 573 -61.38 -16.27 -7.29
CA GLU A 573 -61.29 -15.24 -8.38
C GLU A 573 -60.27 -14.07 -8.36
N GLU A 574 -59.33 -14.07 -9.33
CA GLU A 574 -59.36 -13.23 -10.55
C GLU A 574 -58.23 -13.63 -11.54
N ASP A 575 -58.61 -13.85 -12.81
CA ASP A 575 -57.75 -14.06 -13.98
C ASP A 575 -57.41 -12.69 -14.62
N ASP A 576 -56.14 -12.45 -15.02
CA ASP A 576 -55.84 -11.86 -16.33
C ASP A 576 -54.39 -12.16 -16.77
N SER A 577 -54.27 -12.60 -18.02
CA SER A 577 -53.04 -13.03 -18.68
C SER A 577 -52.52 -11.92 -19.58
N GLY A 578 -51.41 -11.28 -19.19
CA GLY A 578 -50.75 -10.22 -19.97
C GLY A 578 -49.35 -10.60 -20.47
N ASN A 579 -49.21 -10.74 -21.79
CA ASN A 579 -47.97 -10.84 -22.55
C ASN A 579 -47.00 -9.68 -22.25
N TYR A 580 -45.81 -9.94 -21.72
CA TYR A 580 -44.68 -8.99 -21.72
C TYR A 580 -43.62 -9.43 -22.73
N LYS A 581 -43.88 -9.15 -24.00
CA LYS A 581 -42.88 -9.08 -25.06
C LYS A 581 -43.11 -7.78 -25.83
N GLU A 582 -42.62 -6.67 -25.28
CA GLU A 582 -42.40 -5.42 -26.03
C GLU A 582 -41.53 -4.47 -25.20
N SER A 583 -40.21 -4.69 -25.25
CA SER A 583 -39.22 -3.68 -24.87
C SER A 583 -37.88 -3.95 -25.56
N HIS A 584 -37.93 -4.09 -26.89
CA HIS A 584 -36.75 -4.08 -27.74
C HIS A 584 -36.98 -3.10 -28.91
N GLN A 585 -36.91 -1.80 -28.60
CA GLN A 585 -36.91 -0.76 -29.63
C GLN A 585 -36.15 0.52 -29.23
N PHE A 586 -35.12 0.39 -28.39
CA PHE A 586 -34.18 1.48 -28.07
C PHE A 586 -32.74 1.20 -28.54
N ALA A 587 -32.54 0.17 -29.37
CA ALA A 587 -31.23 -0.29 -29.83
C ALA A 587 -30.84 0.18 -31.25
N SER A 588 -31.64 1.03 -31.90
CA SER A 588 -31.43 1.40 -33.31
C SER A 588 -31.02 2.86 -33.56
N HIS A 589 -30.64 3.63 -32.52
CA HIS A 589 -30.22 5.04 -32.67
C HIS A 589 -28.89 5.40 -31.97
N MET A 590 -28.01 4.44 -31.72
CA MET A 590 -26.62 4.71 -31.26
C MET A 590 -25.59 4.08 -32.20
N LYS A 591 -25.65 4.45 -33.48
CA LYS A 591 -24.49 4.34 -34.37
C LYS A 591 -23.92 5.74 -34.58
N ASP A 592 -22.60 5.81 -34.45
CA ASP A 592 -21.70 6.95 -34.66
C ASP A 592 -21.34 7.76 -33.41
N SER A 593 -20.42 7.18 -32.64
CA SER A 593 -19.43 7.97 -31.90
C SER A 593 -18.16 7.13 -31.78
N GLU A 594 -17.23 7.35 -32.70
CA GLU A 594 -15.91 6.72 -32.76
C GLU A 594 -15.16 6.87 -31.43
N ALA A 595 -14.50 5.79 -31.03
CA ALA A 595 -13.81 5.63 -29.78
C ALA A 595 -12.67 6.66 -29.59
N VAL A 596 -12.55 7.14 -28.35
CA VAL A 596 -11.65 8.20 -27.82
C VAL A 596 -10.14 7.89 -27.95
N SER A 597 -9.77 6.81 -28.64
CA SER A 597 -8.40 6.31 -28.78
C SER A 597 -7.49 7.24 -29.59
N ASP A 598 -7.99 7.80 -30.70
CA ASP A 598 -7.16 8.62 -31.60
C ASP A 598 -7.10 10.08 -31.11
N PHE A 599 -8.04 10.47 -30.25
CA PHE A 599 -8.17 11.82 -29.71
C PHE A 599 -7.00 12.27 -28.80
N ALA A 600 -6.34 11.33 -28.10
CA ALA A 600 -5.25 11.64 -27.17
C ALA A 600 -3.86 11.65 -27.83
N LEU A 601 -3.67 10.89 -28.91
CA LEU A 601 -2.35 10.71 -29.55
C LEU A 601 -2.06 11.76 -30.63
N GLU A 602 -3.08 12.39 -31.22
CA GLU A 602 -2.92 13.33 -32.34
C GLU A 602 -2.80 14.81 -31.94
N LYS A 603 -3.10 15.14 -30.67
CA LYS A 603 -3.21 16.53 -30.22
C LYS A 603 -1.96 17.04 -29.49
N SER A 604 -1.69 18.34 -29.64
CA SER A 604 -0.60 19.00 -28.92
C SER A 604 -0.80 18.94 -27.40
N ILE A 605 0.29 18.98 -26.63
CA ILE A 605 0.29 18.98 -25.15
C ILE A 605 -0.69 20.02 -24.58
N LYS A 606 -0.84 21.19 -25.22
CA LYS A 606 -1.80 22.23 -24.81
C LYS A 606 -3.26 21.78 -24.90
N GLN A 607 -3.63 21.12 -26.01
CA GLN A 607 -5.00 20.62 -26.21
C GLN A 607 -5.34 19.47 -25.27
N GLN A 608 -4.34 18.66 -24.86
CA GLN A 608 -4.54 17.64 -23.84
C GLN A 608 -4.83 18.26 -22.46
N ARG A 609 -4.14 19.37 -22.10
CA ARG A 609 -4.38 20.11 -20.84
C ARG A 609 -5.78 20.73 -20.80
N GLU A 610 -6.21 21.35 -21.90
CA GLU A 610 -7.55 21.97 -22.02
C GLU A 610 -8.68 20.94 -21.94
N TYR A 611 -8.39 19.70 -22.35
CA TYR A 611 -9.37 18.62 -22.25
C TYR A 611 -9.55 18.10 -20.82
N LEU A 612 -8.72 18.43 -19.83
CA LEU A 612 -8.90 17.89 -18.47
C LEU A 612 -10.09 18.55 -17.74
N PRO A 613 -10.87 17.80 -16.93
CA PRO A 613 -12.02 18.37 -16.19
C PRO A 613 -11.67 19.57 -15.30
N VAL A 614 -10.47 19.55 -14.70
CA VAL A 614 -9.98 20.65 -13.85
C VAL A 614 -9.82 21.97 -14.61
N PHE A 615 -9.59 21.93 -15.93
CA PHE A 615 -9.43 23.14 -16.74
C PHE A 615 -10.73 23.94 -16.81
N ALA A 616 -11.87 23.27 -16.97
CA ALA A 616 -13.19 23.91 -17.07
C ALA A 616 -13.57 24.68 -15.80
N CYS A 617 -13.04 24.27 -14.64
CA CYS A 617 -13.33 24.88 -13.36
C CYS A 617 -12.14 25.66 -12.76
N ARG A 618 -11.04 25.83 -13.52
CA ARG A 618 -9.80 26.48 -13.09
C ARG A 618 -10.02 27.81 -12.40
N GLN A 619 -10.74 28.75 -13.04
CA GLN A 619 -10.91 30.10 -12.50
C GLN A 619 -11.65 30.10 -11.16
N LYS A 620 -12.71 29.29 -11.04
CA LYS A 620 -13.47 29.16 -9.79
C LYS A 620 -12.61 28.54 -8.68
N MET A 621 -11.85 27.51 -9.02
CA MET A 621 -10.93 26.84 -8.10
C MET A 621 -9.86 27.80 -7.57
N MET A 622 -9.21 28.57 -8.45
CA MET A 622 -8.19 29.54 -8.06
C MET A 622 -8.74 30.66 -7.17
N ASN A 623 -9.96 31.14 -7.44
CA ASN A 623 -10.59 32.14 -6.58
C ASN A 623 -10.77 31.60 -5.14
N VAL A 624 -11.24 30.35 -4.99
CA VAL A 624 -11.40 29.72 -3.68
C VAL A 624 -10.05 29.56 -2.96
N ILE A 625 -8.99 29.17 -3.67
CA ILE A 625 -7.64 29.03 -3.11
C ILE A 625 -7.08 30.38 -2.65
N ARG A 626 -7.34 31.48 -3.36
CA ARG A 626 -6.87 32.81 -2.94
C ARG A 626 -7.55 33.26 -1.65
N GLU A 627 -8.86 33.06 -1.54
CA GLU A 627 -9.68 33.53 -0.42
C GLU A 627 -9.48 32.73 0.88
N ASN A 628 -8.91 31.52 0.80
CA ASN A 628 -8.83 30.60 1.93
C ASN A 628 -7.40 30.10 2.14
N ASN A 629 -7.01 29.82 3.39
CA ASN A 629 -5.67 29.29 3.68
C ASN A 629 -5.62 27.76 3.58
N VAL A 630 -6.76 27.09 3.77
CA VAL A 630 -6.91 25.65 3.60
C VAL A 630 -8.06 25.39 2.63
N VAL A 631 -7.82 24.59 1.59
CA VAL A 631 -8.85 24.18 0.63
C VAL A 631 -8.79 22.68 0.42
N ILE A 632 -9.94 22.02 0.44
CA ILE A 632 -10.05 20.60 0.14
C ILE A 632 -10.59 20.46 -1.27
N ILE A 633 -9.84 19.78 -2.13
CA ILE A 633 -10.22 19.54 -3.52
C ILE A 633 -10.55 18.06 -3.70
N VAL A 634 -11.80 17.79 -4.02
CA VAL A 634 -12.29 16.45 -4.30
C VAL A 634 -12.41 16.27 -5.80
N GLY A 635 -11.94 15.16 -6.33
CA GLY A 635 -12.26 14.79 -7.69
C GLY A 635 -11.74 13.42 -8.03
N GLU A 636 -12.39 12.73 -8.95
CA GLU A 636 -11.98 11.38 -9.33
C GLU A 636 -10.57 11.34 -9.92
N THR A 637 -9.92 10.19 -9.84
CA THR A 637 -8.64 9.95 -10.52
C THR A 637 -8.76 10.20 -12.04
N GLY A 638 -7.79 10.90 -12.64
CA GLY A 638 -7.85 11.30 -14.05
C GLY A 638 -8.45 12.69 -14.30
N SER A 639 -8.95 13.39 -13.27
CA SER A 639 -9.47 14.76 -13.40
C SER A 639 -8.39 15.83 -13.62
N GLY A 640 -7.11 15.48 -13.50
CA GLY A 640 -5.98 16.40 -13.68
C GLY A 640 -5.47 17.08 -12.40
N LYS A 641 -5.96 16.71 -11.20
CA LYS A 641 -5.55 17.28 -9.90
C LYS A 641 -4.03 17.33 -9.74
N THR A 642 -3.40 16.16 -9.77
CA THR A 642 -1.97 15.95 -9.49
C THR A 642 -1.03 16.64 -10.48
N THR A 643 -1.41 16.70 -11.76
CA THR A 643 -0.55 17.26 -12.82
C THR A 643 -0.77 18.76 -13.01
N GLN A 644 -2.01 19.26 -12.92
CA GLN A 644 -2.33 20.63 -13.28
C GLN A 644 -2.36 21.61 -12.11
N LEU A 645 -2.69 21.18 -10.89
CA LEU A 645 -2.88 22.09 -9.76
C LEU A 645 -1.61 22.88 -9.44
N ALA A 646 -0.45 22.21 -9.38
CA ALA A 646 0.84 22.87 -9.13
C ALA A 646 1.19 23.87 -10.25
N GLN A 647 0.90 23.53 -11.51
CA GLN A 647 1.11 24.43 -12.65
C GLN A 647 0.19 25.66 -12.56
N TYR A 648 -1.07 25.49 -12.15
CA TYR A 648 -2.00 26.62 -11.99
C TYR A 648 -1.60 27.54 -10.86
N LEU A 649 -1.09 27.01 -9.74
CA LEU A 649 -0.52 27.83 -8.67
C LEU A 649 0.70 28.63 -9.16
N LEU A 650 1.57 28.00 -9.94
CA LEU A 650 2.73 28.68 -10.53
C LEU A 650 2.29 29.81 -11.47
N GLU A 651 1.36 29.52 -12.38
CA GLU A 651 0.80 30.50 -13.33
C GLU A 651 0.07 31.67 -12.62
N ASP A 652 -0.36 31.47 -11.37
CA ASP A 652 -1.04 32.49 -10.55
C ASP A 652 -0.10 33.33 -9.68
N GLY A 653 1.22 33.06 -9.74
CA GLY A 653 2.25 33.82 -9.03
C GLY A 653 2.66 33.27 -7.66
N PHE A 654 2.17 32.10 -7.24
CA PHE A 654 2.59 31.51 -5.96
C PHE A 654 4.09 31.14 -5.94
N GLY A 655 4.68 30.89 -7.12
CA GLY A 655 6.10 30.60 -7.27
C GLY A 655 7.04 31.78 -7.02
N ASP A 656 6.53 33.02 -7.03
CA ASP A 656 7.37 34.22 -6.82
C ASP A 656 7.72 34.44 -5.35
N SER A 657 6.90 33.91 -4.44
CA SER A 657 7.01 34.08 -2.99
C SER A 657 7.69 32.91 -2.28
N GLY A 658 7.80 31.77 -2.94
CA GLY A 658 8.35 30.54 -2.38
C GLY A 658 8.08 29.33 -3.26
N LEU A 659 8.55 28.17 -2.82
CA LEU A 659 8.36 26.90 -3.51
C LEU A 659 6.90 26.43 -3.43
N ILE A 660 6.45 25.75 -4.49
CA ILE A 660 5.21 24.99 -4.52
C ILE A 660 5.57 23.52 -4.28
N GLY A 661 5.30 23.05 -3.06
CA GLY A 661 5.51 21.65 -2.67
C GLY A 661 4.28 20.81 -3.01
N CYS A 662 4.46 19.67 -3.67
CA CYS A 662 3.39 18.68 -3.85
C CYS A 662 3.84 17.34 -3.28
N THR A 663 3.17 16.87 -2.22
CA THR A 663 3.46 15.55 -1.67
C THR A 663 2.76 14.47 -2.48
N GLN A 664 3.35 13.28 -2.47
CA GLN A 664 2.82 12.06 -3.03
C GLN A 664 3.14 10.91 -2.07
N PRO A 665 2.17 10.05 -1.71
CA PRO A 665 2.43 8.94 -0.79
C PRO A 665 3.42 7.92 -1.36
N ARG A 666 3.55 7.83 -2.69
CA ARG A 666 4.36 6.81 -3.39
C ARG A 666 5.53 7.43 -4.15
N ARG A 667 6.72 6.82 -4.00
CA ARG A 667 7.96 7.23 -4.69
C ARG A 667 7.82 7.31 -6.22
N VAL A 668 7.25 6.26 -6.84
CA VAL A 668 7.07 6.20 -8.30
C VAL A 668 6.10 7.27 -8.79
N ALA A 669 5.09 7.63 -7.99
CA ALA A 669 4.16 8.71 -8.33
C ALA A 669 4.89 10.07 -8.31
N ALA A 670 5.64 10.39 -7.24
CA ALA A 670 6.43 11.63 -7.18
C ALA A 670 7.36 11.81 -8.39
N MET A 671 8.11 10.78 -8.76
CA MET A 671 9.03 10.82 -9.89
C MET A 671 8.32 10.94 -11.25
N SER A 672 7.28 10.13 -11.47
CA SER A 672 6.59 10.07 -12.76
C SER A 672 5.76 11.33 -13.03
N VAL A 673 5.11 11.88 -12.00
CA VAL A 673 4.38 13.15 -12.09
C VAL A 673 5.34 14.30 -12.33
N ALA A 674 6.44 14.40 -11.58
CA ALA A 674 7.45 15.44 -11.79
C ALA A 674 8.00 15.41 -13.22
N LYS A 675 8.32 14.22 -13.74
CA LYS A 675 8.79 14.04 -15.11
C LYS A 675 7.74 14.50 -16.13
N ARG A 676 6.48 14.11 -15.95
CA ARG A 676 5.38 14.51 -16.83
C ARG A 676 5.17 16.02 -16.82
N VAL A 677 5.15 16.65 -15.64
CA VAL A 677 4.95 18.10 -15.53
C VAL A 677 6.14 18.87 -16.09
N ALA A 678 7.36 18.38 -15.91
CA ALA A 678 8.54 18.96 -16.55
C ALA A 678 8.44 18.92 -18.09
N ASP A 679 7.96 17.80 -18.65
CA ASP A 679 7.74 17.66 -20.08
C ASP A 679 6.59 18.58 -20.57
N GLU A 680 5.50 18.72 -19.78
CA GLU A 680 4.37 19.61 -20.10
C GLU A 680 4.74 21.11 -20.08
N MET A 681 5.66 21.51 -19.20
CA MET A 681 6.16 22.89 -19.13
C MET A 681 7.33 23.17 -20.08
N GLY A 682 7.80 22.18 -20.85
CA GLY A 682 8.90 22.35 -21.79
C GLY A 682 10.27 22.57 -21.14
N VAL A 683 10.46 22.14 -19.89
CA VAL A 683 11.70 22.31 -19.14
C VAL A 683 12.73 21.29 -19.62
N GLU A 684 13.90 21.75 -20.08
CA GLU A 684 15.00 20.87 -20.51
C GLU A 684 15.36 19.85 -19.40
N ARG A 685 15.62 18.62 -19.82
CA ARG A 685 16.00 17.54 -18.89
C ARG A 685 17.48 17.68 -18.56
N ASN A 686 17.82 17.99 -17.30
CA ASN A 686 19.14 17.67 -16.81
C ASN A 686 19.24 16.14 -16.81
N ARG A 687 20.03 15.57 -17.72
CA ARG A 687 20.46 14.19 -17.54
C ARG A 687 21.22 14.18 -16.21
N PRO A 688 20.89 13.30 -15.25
CA PRO A 688 21.82 13.06 -14.16
C PRO A 688 23.17 12.74 -14.80
N THR A 689 24.25 13.30 -14.25
CA THR A 689 25.61 13.02 -14.67
C THR A 689 25.87 11.51 -14.53
N GLU A 690 25.52 10.75 -15.57
CA GLU A 690 26.04 9.42 -15.75
C GLU A 690 27.55 9.58 -15.86
N SER A 691 28.28 8.91 -14.97
CA SER A 691 29.69 8.63 -15.16
C SER A 691 29.93 8.20 -16.62
N PRO A 692 30.99 8.68 -17.29
CA PRO A 692 31.14 8.58 -18.74
C PRO A 692 31.49 7.14 -19.16
N GLU A 693 30.52 6.22 -19.17
CA GLU A 693 30.70 4.86 -19.74
C GLU A 693 29.47 4.30 -20.48
N ASN A 694 28.36 5.03 -20.60
CA ASN A 694 27.23 4.61 -21.44
C ASN A 694 27.28 5.27 -22.82
N THR A 695 28.16 4.78 -23.68
CA THR A 695 28.04 5.03 -25.13
C THR A 695 26.81 4.29 -25.64
N VAL A 696 25.88 5.05 -26.20
CA VAL A 696 24.65 4.61 -26.86
C VAL A 696 24.99 3.60 -27.96
N PHE A 697 24.47 2.38 -27.88
CA PHE A 697 24.33 1.52 -29.06
C PHE A 697 23.16 2.04 -29.89
N GLU A 698 23.46 2.88 -30.89
CA GLU A 698 22.55 3.16 -31.99
C GLU A 698 22.42 1.89 -32.83
N PHE A 699 21.20 1.32 -32.87
CA PHE A 699 20.80 0.38 -33.90
C PHE A 699 20.67 1.15 -35.23
N CYS A 700 21.78 1.27 -35.96
CA CYS A 700 21.72 1.54 -37.40
C CYS A 700 21.32 0.25 -38.12
N GLY A 701 20.18 0.30 -38.81
CA GLY A 701 19.74 -0.76 -39.71
C GLY A 701 20.77 -1.02 -40.80
N PHE A 702 21.03 -2.29 -41.06
CA PHE A 702 21.64 -2.74 -42.29
C PHE A 702 20.58 -3.50 -43.09
N GLY A 703 20.15 -2.87 -44.18
CA GLY A 703 19.62 -3.58 -45.33
C GLY A 703 20.78 -4.04 -46.20
N LEU A 704 20.92 -5.35 -46.35
CA LEU A 704 21.09 -6.10 -47.60
C LEU A 704 20.99 -7.59 -47.29
#